data_AF-A0A821VC91-F1
#
_entry.id   AF-A0A821VC91-F1
#
_cell.length_a   1.000
_cell.length_b   1.000
_cell.length_c   1.000
_cell.angle_alpha   90.00
_cell.angle_beta   90.00
_cell.angle_gamma   90.00
#
_symmetry.space_group_name_H-M   'P 1'
#
loop_
_entity.id
_entity.type
_entity.pdbx_description
1 polymer ?
#
loop_
_entity_poly.entity_id
_entity_poly.type
_entity_poly.pdbx_seq_one_letter_code
_entity_poly.pdbx_strand_id
1 'polypeptide(L)'
;MITDVNLPACQLQIAMGIRLHRIKYIRLLYGEEPFGATSIDFDKPKNKPMPHGHAIAARITSENPDEGFKPSSGTVEELNFRSRQNVWGYFSISSSGGLHEFADSQFGHVFSHGDTRDDARENLVVALKELSIRGDFHSTVEILIRLLETDAFINNTVKTSWLDTLIAEHFQTEKPDIMISIVCGAIHVADEQFRSNFQNFQSSLERGQILPMNTLSTSTYVELIYEHTKYKLQITKCGPSCFFVVMNDSYVEVEANRMKDGGILVNLDGTSYLTFMKEDVDTYRIIVNNKSCVFQKENDPSILRSPSAGKLLHYTVEDGGPIEAGQVYAEIEVMKMVTELRCPSKGHLQWNKRPGAILEASCVLAHVIFDDFHQFPQSKLYDDKFHFEITNHSTSSKLNQIFQTTKQTLENILHGFTYPEPYFRERLKLTVEKLFSILRDPSLPLLEVEDILSNISERIPQEVKKEIKKLLRNYQSNLTSVLVQFPSQSIATFIDNYAAKLEHRTDRDVFFTTVQSLVQLVKRYRNGIKGHMKTVITDLIKNYLSIEILFQFGQYDKCLTQLRDKNKIDMHKVVETVFSHANFNSKNTLVIMLIDLLFERDPRLTDELTALLSELTLLTHTNNAKVALKARQVLIEFQQPPYELRLNQMESIFLSALDMYGHKFCQENLQKLILSETSIFDVLHSFYFHPNIQVRQSALEVYVRRSYISYDLTSIQHGFLSDGTCTVQFSLYLPLNHPNRLYVQENTVRNGSFTDDMVIMDDEDPQLFRRTGIIAAFDSLERAKNYFDELLIPFSSMPSYTRSSTTSRKLLYTHNRQTSYDSSSIEKPTPQFDQATNLIYVFIKDDVNLQQNFKLEDVFLEFVQSKNQVCAAKNIRRVTFSLAAKRQFPAYFTYRKRLDFEEDKIFRHLEPALAYQLELYRLRSFDIEFVPTSNHKVHIYLGKGKVHNKQNDTADYRLFARSIIRHSDLVTKETSYEYLQNEAERTLLEAMDELEIAFSHPLAKKTDCNHVFMCFVPTVCIEPSKVEESVREMVLRYGIRLWKLRILQAELKMTLRVTPDSEPMPFRAFMTYESGYHLDISLYREVTNQASGRTVFQTYNIGKPGPFEGRALHEPYLTKDQLQYKRFTAQSNSTTYVYDLPEMFRRALIVSWKQYLDLNKYKDQITPKDNFTCQELILDNTTQVNLNVSSSPVAPTSIPSTNITSTSSNATSASLQ
;
A
#
# COMPACT_ATOMS: atom_id res chain seq x y z
N MET A 1 32.18 -51.54 42.47
CA MET A 1 31.02 -51.79 41.58
C MET A 1 30.63 -53.25 41.68
N ILE A 2 31.32 -54.21 41.04
CA ILE A 2 30.94 -55.63 41.18
C ILE A 2 31.65 -56.39 42.31
N THR A 3 32.76 -55.86 42.83
CA THR A 3 33.58 -56.51 43.89
C THR A 3 33.76 -55.65 45.14
N ASP A 4 33.30 -54.39 45.11
CA ASP A 4 33.59 -53.37 46.14
C ASP A 4 35.07 -53.18 46.50
N VAL A 5 35.94 -53.52 45.55
CA VAL A 5 37.38 -53.31 45.67
C VAL A 5 37.80 -51.99 45.02
N ASN A 6 38.44 -51.12 45.80
CA ASN A 6 39.16 -49.97 45.26
C ASN A 6 40.53 -50.43 44.75
N LEU A 7 40.63 -50.69 43.44
CA LEU A 7 41.82 -51.22 42.80
C LEU A 7 43.07 -50.33 42.98
N PRO A 8 43.03 -49.00 42.73
CA PRO A 8 44.18 -48.13 42.97
C PRO A 8 44.70 -48.17 44.41
N ALA A 9 43.80 -48.18 45.41
CA ALA A 9 44.19 -48.29 46.81
C ALA A 9 44.84 -49.65 47.12
N CYS A 10 44.32 -50.73 46.52
CA CYS A 10 44.92 -52.06 46.67
C CYS A 10 46.31 -52.14 46.02
N GLN A 11 46.47 -51.59 44.81
CA GLN A 11 47.76 -51.53 44.12
C GLN A 11 48.80 -50.78 44.95
N LEU A 12 48.43 -49.64 45.55
CA LEU A 12 49.31 -48.89 46.45
C LEU A 12 49.70 -49.74 47.67
N GLN A 13 48.75 -50.43 48.30
CA GLN A 13 49.03 -51.30 49.45
C GLN A 13 49.95 -52.47 49.08
N ILE A 14 49.73 -53.11 47.94
CA ILE A 14 50.59 -54.17 47.42
C ILE A 14 52.00 -53.62 47.15
N ALA A 15 52.11 -52.43 46.55
CA ALA A 15 53.39 -51.78 46.29
C ALA A 15 54.14 -51.41 47.59
N MET A 16 53.41 -51.12 48.68
CA MET A 16 53.99 -50.97 50.03
C MET A 16 54.41 -52.30 50.69
N GLY A 17 54.24 -53.44 50.00
CA GLY A 17 54.57 -54.78 50.51
C GLY A 17 53.47 -55.41 51.38
N ILE A 18 52.27 -54.83 51.43
CA ILE A 18 51.15 -55.39 52.18
C ILE A 18 50.62 -56.62 51.45
N ARG A 19 50.58 -57.76 52.15
CA ARG A 19 50.07 -59.03 51.61
C ARG A 19 48.57 -58.93 51.32
N LEU A 20 48.09 -59.60 50.26
CA LEU A 20 46.68 -59.56 49.82
C LEU A 20 45.67 -59.83 50.94
N HIS A 21 45.95 -60.81 51.81
CA HIS A 21 45.05 -61.17 52.92
C HIS A 21 44.97 -60.10 54.03
N ARG A 22 45.78 -59.04 53.97
CA ARG A 22 45.76 -57.89 54.90
C ARG A 22 45.07 -56.66 54.34
N ILE A 23 44.67 -56.70 53.06
CA ILE A 23 44.01 -55.57 52.38
C ILE A 23 42.52 -55.61 52.71
N LYS A 24 42.01 -54.55 53.36
CA LYS A 24 40.61 -54.42 53.80
C LYS A 24 39.61 -54.87 52.74
N TYR A 25 39.75 -54.36 51.51
CA TYR A 25 38.82 -54.64 50.42
C TYR A 25 38.83 -56.10 49.97
N ILE A 26 40.02 -56.73 49.93
CA ILE A 26 40.14 -58.15 49.59
C ILE A 26 39.52 -59.00 50.71
N ARG A 27 39.75 -58.66 51.98
CA ARG A 27 39.13 -59.40 53.10
C ARG A 27 37.60 -59.34 53.02
N LEU A 28 37.03 -58.16 52.77
CA LEU A 28 35.58 -57.99 52.60
C LEU A 28 35.04 -58.78 51.40
N LEU A 29 35.76 -58.81 50.27
CA LEU A 29 35.39 -59.60 49.09
C LEU A 29 35.28 -61.10 49.39
N TYR A 30 36.12 -61.61 50.30
CA TYR A 30 36.09 -63.00 50.76
C TYR A 30 35.25 -63.21 52.05
N GLY A 31 34.46 -62.21 52.46
CA GLY A 31 33.58 -62.29 53.64
C GLY A 31 34.32 -62.41 54.98
N GLU A 32 35.57 -62.00 55.04
CA GLU A 32 36.42 -61.99 56.25
C GLU A 32 36.42 -60.61 56.92
N GLU A 33 36.75 -60.56 58.22
CA GLU A 33 36.74 -59.30 58.98
C GLU A 33 37.72 -58.25 58.39
N PRO A 34 37.31 -56.99 58.14
CA PRO A 34 38.09 -56.01 57.37
C PRO A 34 39.47 -55.66 57.95
N PHE A 35 39.64 -55.73 59.27
CA PHE A 35 40.90 -55.40 59.95
C PHE A 35 41.62 -56.64 60.51
N GLY A 36 41.14 -57.84 60.15
CA GLY A 36 41.71 -59.11 60.59
C GLY A 36 43.11 -59.37 60.04
N ALA A 37 43.88 -60.15 60.79
CA ALA A 37 45.24 -60.56 60.45
C ALA A 37 45.34 -61.97 59.85
N THR A 38 44.25 -62.75 59.88
CA THR A 38 44.23 -64.18 59.52
C THR A 38 44.66 -64.38 58.07
N SER A 39 45.43 -65.45 57.84
CA SER A 39 45.80 -65.85 56.48
C SER A 39 44.54 -66.31 55.74
N ILE A 40 44.39 -65.88 54.49
CA ILE A 40 43.31 -66.32 53.60
C ILE A 40 43.95 -67.27 52.58
N ASP A 41 43.41 -68.48 52.47
CA ASP A 41 43.73 -69.41 51.38
C ASP A 41 42.86 -69.03 50.17
N PHE A 42 43.48 -68.45 49.15
CA PHE A 42 42.79 -68.00 47.94
C PHE A 42 42.45 -69.13 46.97
N ASP A 43 43.11 -70.29 47.09
CA ASP A 43 42.84 -71.45 46.24
C ASP A 43 41.61 -72.23 46.75
N LYS A 44 41.41 -72.22 48.08
CA LYS A 44 40.24 -72.82 48.75
C LYS A 44 39.62 -71.88 49.80
N PRO A 45 39.01 -70.77 49.36
CA PRO A 45 38.42 -69.79 50.28
C PRO A 45 37.19 -70.35 50.99
N LYS A 46 36.96 -69.93 52.24
CA LYS A 46 35.76 -70.30 53.02
C LYS A 46 34.48 -69.78 52.38
N ASN A 47 34.50 -68.53 51.94
CA ASN A 47 33.44 -67.91 51.16
C ASN A 47 34.00 -67.57 49.79
N LYS A 48 33.48 -68.22 48.75
CA LYS A 48 33.86 -67.92 47.38
C LYS A 48 33.26 -66.56 46.99
N PRO A 49 34.05 -65.61 46.47
CA PRO A 49 33.52 -64.31 46.08
C PRO A 49 32.53 -64.46 44.93
N MET A 50 31.38 -63.78 45.05
CA MET A 50 30.38 -63.68 44.00
C MET A 50 30.31 -62.23 43.52
N PRO A 51 30.08 -61.98 42.22
CA PRO A 51 29.89 -60.63 41.72
C PRO A 51 28.60 -60.03 42.29
N HIS A 52 28.69 -58.84 42.88
CA HIS A 52 27.54 -58.05 43.28
C HIS A 52 27.00 -57.31 42.05
N GLY A 53 25.94 -57.84 41.45
CA GLY A 53 25.27 -57.29 40.26
C GLY A 53 26.14 -57.31 39.00
N HIS A 54 25.85 -56.37 38.09
CA HIS A 54 26.52 -56.20 36.81
C HIS A 54 27.02 -54.76 36.64
N ALA A 55 28.04 -54.56 35.81
CA ALA A 55 28.51 -53.23 35.45
C ALA A 55 28.81 -53.14 33.95
N ILE A 56 28.31 -52.10 33.31
CA ILE A 56 28.58 -51.78 31.90
C ILE A 56 29.29 -50.43 31.86
N ALA A 57 30.38 -50.35 31.09
CA ALA A 57 31.15 -49.13 30.93
C ALA A 57 31.13 -48.69 29.47
N ALA A 58 30.96 -47.39 29.24
CA ALA A 58 31.01 -46.75 27.94
C ALA A 58 32.16 -45.76 27.90
N ARG A 59 33.06 -45.93 26.92
CA ARG A 59 34.11 -44.95 26.62
C ARG A 59 33.52 -43.85 25.76
N ILE A 60 33.71 -42.61 26.18
CA ILE A 60 33.25 -41.44 25.43
C ILE A 60 34.47 -40.85 24.71
N THR A 61 34.43 -40.89 23.38
CA THR A 61 35.52 -40.48 22.50
C THR A 61 35.10 -39.32 21.60
N SER A 62 36.09 -38.55 21.10
CA SER A 62 35.91 -37.45 20.15
C SER A 62 35.99 -37.90 18.68
N GLU A 63 35.57 -39.13 18.40
CA GLU A 63 35.59 -39.73 17.07
C GLU A 63 34.27 -39.45 16.34
N ASN A 64 34.33 -39.21 15.03
CA ASN A 64 33.16 -39.01 14.19
C ASN A 64 32.72 -40.34 13.53
N PRO A 65 31.60 -40.96 13.93
CA PRO A 65 31.12 -42.21 13.32
C PRO A 65 30.82 -42.07 11.81
N ASP A 66 30.34 -40.91 11.37
CA ASP A 66 29.97 -40.66 9.96
C ASP A 66 31.19 -40.57 9.04
N GLU A 67 32.37 -40.22 9.58
CA GLU A 67 33.63 -40.17 8.85
C GLU A 67 34.51 -41.41 9.09
N GLY A 68 33.92 -42.52 9.54
CA GLY A 68 34.66 -43.76 9.81
C GLY A 68 35.51 -43.68 11.08
N PHE A 69 34.96 -43.09 12.14
CA PHE A 69 35.57 -42.97 13.48
C PHE A 69 36.89 -42.18 13.50
N LYS A 70 37.03 -41.18 12.63
CA LYS A 70 38.20 -40.28 12.68
C LYS A 70 38.18 -39.43 13.97
N PRO A 71 39.28 -39.38 14.73
CA PRO A 71 39.37 -38.54 15.91
C PRO A 71 39.45 -37.06 15.52
N SER A 72 38.74 -36.21 16.27
CA SER A 72 38.72 -34.76 16.07
C SER A 72 39.16 -34.03 17.35
N SER A 73 39.95 -32.96 17.18
CA SER A 73 40.38 -32.06 18.26
C SER A 73 39.53 -30.78 18.26
N GLY A 74 39.52 -30.07 19.39
CA GLY A 74 38.91 -28.74 19.50
C GLY A 74 38.36 -28.43 20.89
N THR A 75 37.67 -27.31 21.01
CA THR A 75 37.17 -26.79 22.29
C THR A 75 35.83 -27.40 22.68
N VAL A 76 35.58 -27.48 24.00
CA VAL A 76 34.30 -27.91 24.58
C VAL A 76 33.55 -26.67 25.04
N GLU A 77 32.33 -26.51 24.52
CA GLU A 77 31.42 -25.42 24.87
C GLU A 77 30.52 -25.80 26.06
N GLU A 78 30.03 -27.04 26.06
CA GLU A 78 29.23 -27.57 27.16
C GLU A 78 29.57 -29.05 27.39
N LEU A 79 29.75 -29.41 28.66
CA LEU A 79 29.77 -30.81 29.10
C LEU A 79 28.95 -30.88 30.37
N ASN A 80 27.79 -31.55 30.27
CA ASN A 80 26.86 -31.70 31.37
C ASN A 80 26.45 -33.17 31.50
N PHE A 81 26.95 -33.83 32.54
CA PHE A 81 26.62 -35.21 32.89
C PHE A 81 25.81 -35.24 34.18
N ARG A 82 24.59 -35.76 34.10
CA ARG A 82 23.70 -35.92 35.25
C ARG A 82 23.93 -37.29 35.90
N SER A 83 24.71 -37.32 36.98
CA SER A 83 24.94 -38.56 37.72
C SER A 83 23.67 -39.05 38.42
N ARG A 84 23.54 -40.37 38.51
CA ARG A 84 22.46 -41.07 39.21
C ARG A 84 23.07 -42.02 40.24
N GLN A 85 22.24 -42.57 41.13
CA GLN A 85 22.73 -43.49 42.16
C GLN A 85 23.50 -44.70 41.58
N ASN A 86 23.03 -45.22 40.43
CA ASN A 86 23.61 -46.38 39.77
C ASN A 86 24.51 -46.04 38.57
N VAL A 87 24.62 -44.76 38.19
CA VAL A 87 25.41 -44.33 37.03
C VAL A 87 26.27 -43.14 37.37
N TRP A 88 27.57 -43.27 37.16
CA TRP A 88 28.53 -42.20 37.37
C TRP A 88 29.56 -42.21 36.25
N GLY A 89 30.25 -41.10 36.04
CA GLY A 89 31.27 -40.98 35.02
C GLY A 89 32.27 -39.91 35.39
N TYR A 90 33.44 -39.97 34.77
CA TYR A 90 34.47 -38.94 34.88
C TYR A 90 34.94 -38.53 33.50
N PHE A 91 35.33 -37.27 33.37
CA PHE A 91 35.81 -36.67 32.14
C PHE A 91 37.15 -35.98 32.40
N SER A 92 38.07 -36.03 31.44
CA SER A 92 39.38 -35.39 31.52
C SER A 92 39.34 -33.90 31.17
N ILE A 93 38.21 -33.41 30.66
CA ILE A 93 38.00 -32.04 30.18
C ILE A 93 36.82 -31.40 30.93
N SER A 94 36.94 -30.12 31.27
CA SER A 94 35.88 -29.30 31.87
C SER A 94 35.12 -28.49 30.81
N SER A 95 34.01 -27.86 31.21
CA SER A 95 33.07 -27.10 30.34
C SER A 95 33.64 -25.83 29.67
N SER A 96 34.95 -25.63 29.70
CA SER A 96 35.68 -24.56 29.00
C SER A 96 37.10 -25.00 28.59
N GLY A 97 37.34 -26.32 28.59
CA GLY A 97 38.61 -26.91 28.18
C GLY A 97 38.64 -27.18 26.67
N GLY A 98 39.72 -27.80 26.21
CA GLY A 98 39.85 -28.23 24.84
C GLY A 98 40.64 -29.52 24.74
N LEU A 99 40.29 -30.31 23.74
CA LEU A 99 41.02 -31.50 23.33
C LEU A 99 42.06 -31.09 22.29
N HIS A 100 43.33 -31.19 22.63
CA HIS A 100 44.43 -30.89 21.69
C HIS A 100 44.81 -32.13 20.87
N GLU A 101 45.51 -31.93 19.76
CA GLU A 101 45.90 -32.98 18.81
C GLU A 101 46.71 -34.13 19.43
N PHE A 102 47.52 -33.84 20.46
CA PHE A 102 48.31 -34.86 21.18
C PHE A 102 47.55 -35.62 22.27
N ALA A 103 46.26 -35.32 22.50
CA ALA A 103 45.46 -35.96 23.54
C ALA A 103 44.88 -37.27 23.02
N ASP A 104 44.60 -38.20 23.93
CA ASP A 104 43.79 -39.36 23.59
C ASP A 104 42.39 -38.90 23.16
N SER A 105 41.83 -39.51 22.11
CA SER A 105 40.45 -39.26 21.69
C SER A 105 39.44 -39.56 22.79
N GLN A 106 39.78 -40.50 23.70
CA GLN A 106 38.97 -40.77 24.88
C GLN A 106 39.12 -39.64 25.91
N PHE A 107 38.07 -38.85 26.07
CA PHE A 107 38.02 -37.79 27.08
C PHE A 107 37.02 -38.08 28.21
N GLY A 108 36.25 -39.18 28.13
CA GLY A 108 35.29 -39.56 29.16
C GLY A 108 35.13 -41.06 29.35
N HIS A 109 34.68 -41.45 30.54
CA HIS A 109 34.29 -42.83 30.84
C HIS A 109 33.06 -42.82 31.75
N VAL A 110 31.98 -43.47 31.30
CA VAL A 110 30.72 -43.59 32.03
C VAL A 110 30.53 -45.04 32.46
N PHE A 111 30.18 -45.26 33.72
CA PHE A 111 29.96 -46.57 34.33
C PHE A 111 28.53 -46.65 34.86
N SER A 112 27.84 -47.71 34.47
CA SER A 112 26.53 -48.06 34.98
C SER A 112 26.59 -49.37 35.77
N HIS A 113 25.87 -49.41 36.87
CA HIS A 113 25.64 -50.58 37.71
C HIS A 113 24.15 -50.97 37.68
N GLY A 114 23.87 -52.25 37.88
CA GLY A 114 22.52 -52.77 38.06
C GLY A 114 22.57 -54.15 38.70
N ASP A 115 21.45 -54.61 39.26
CA ASP A 115 21.35 -55.95 39.85
C ASP A 115 21.49 -57.03 38.75
N THR A 116 20.94 -56.76 37.57
CA THR A 116 21.11 -57.57 36.37
C THR A 116 21.84 -56.82 35.25
N ARG A 117 22.21 -57.55 34.20
CA ARG A 117 22.82 -56.96 32.99
C ARG A 117 21.87 -55.97 32.31
N ASP A 118 20.58 -56.30 32.26
CA ASP A 118 19.58 -55.47 31.60
C ASP A 118 19.33 -54.18 32.38
N ASP A 119 19.29 -54.24 33.72
CA ASP A 119 19.20 -53.05 34.58
C ASP A 119 20.40 -52.11 34.34
N ALA A 120 21.62 -52.67 34.30
CA ALA A 120 22.83 -51.89 34.04
C ALA A 120 22.82 -51.27 32.63
N ARG A 121 22.29 -51.98 31.62
CA ARG A 121 22.16 -51.49 30.25
C ARG A 121 21.16 -50.34 30.16
N GLU A 122 19.95 -50.50 30.71
CA GLU A 122 18.90 -49.48 30.68
C GLU A 122 19.32 -48.21 31.41
N ASN A 123 19.94 -48.35 32.59
CA ASN A 123 20.50 -47.23 33.34
C ASN A 123 21.54 -46.46 32.52
N LEU A 124 22.41 -47.17 31.79
CA LEU A 124 23.42 -46.54 30.93
C LEU A 124 22.80 -45.81 29.76
N VAL A 125 21.83 -46.41 29.06
CA VAL A 125 21.13 -45.79 27.93
C VAL A 125 20.46 -44.48 28.35
N VAL A 126 19.76 -44.48 29.49
CA VAL A 126 19.12 -43.27 30.01
C VAL A 126 20.15 -42.19 30.36
N ALA A 127 21.26 -42.56 31.01
CA ALA A 127 22.31 -41.60 31.35
C ALA A 127 23.02 -41.02 30.12
N LEU A 128 23.22 -41.82 29.06
CA LEU A 128 23.80 -41.34 27.80
C LEU A 128 22.82 -40.44 27.03
N LYS A 129 21.51 -40.72 27.06
CA LYS A 129 20.49 -39.82 26.47
C LYS A 129 20.43 -38.46 27.17
N GLU A 130 20.71 -38.41 28.48
CA GLU A 130 20.77 -37.18 29.29
C GLU A 130 22.12 -36.45 29.24
N LEU A 131 23.16 -37.09 28.69
CA LEU A 131 24.50 -36.52 28.58
C LEU A 131 24.54 -35.49 27.45
N SER A 132 24.73 -34.22 27.81
CA SER A 132 24.94 -33.14 26.83
C SER A 132 26.43 -32.89 26.67
N ILE A 133 26.94 -33.07 25.44
CA ILE A 133 28.30 -32.70 25.05
C ILE A 133 28.20 -31.83 23.81
N ARG A 134 28.65 -30.58 23.92
CA ARG A 134 28.75 -29.62 22.82
C ARG A 134 30.18 -29.12 22.70
N GLY A 135 30.71 -29.10 21.49
CA GLY A 135 32.07 -28.68 21.21
C GLY A 135 32.38 -28.65 19.72
N ASP A 136 33.62 -28.37 19.37
CA ASP A 136 34.11 -28.38 17.97
C ASP A 136 34.11 -29.79 17.37
N PHE A 137 34.33 -30.81 18.19
CA PHE A 137 34.41 -32.19 17.74
C PHE A 137 33.04 -32.92 17.77
N HIS A 138 32.99 -34.10 17.17
CA HIS A 138 31.89 -35.06 17.26
C HIS A 138 32.12 -36.05 18.40
N SER A 139 31.04 -36.60 18.98
CA SER A 139 31.16 -37.59 20.06
C SER A 139 30.52 -38.92 19.66
N THR A 140 31.00 -40.02 20.25
CA THR A 140 30.45 -41.36 20.02
C THR A 140 29.18 -41.68 20.82
N VAL A 141 28.63 -40.71 21.58
CA VAL A 141 27.45 -40.95 22.45
C VAL A 141 26.24 -41.44 21.65
N GLU A 142 25.96 -40.83 20.49
CA GLU A 142 24.80 -41.17 19.65
C GLU A 142 24.85 -42.63 19.16
N ILE A 143 26.01 -43.09 18.68
CA ILE A 143 26.19 -44.47 18.21
C ILE A 143 26.18 -45.47 19.37
N LEU A 144 26.73 -45.10 20.54
CA LEU A 144 26.73 -45.94 21.73
C LEU A 144 25.31 -46.24 22.23
N ILE A 145 24.43 -45.23 22.23
CA ILE A 145 23.01 -45.41 22.58
C ILE A 145 22.39 -46.46 21.66
N ARG A 146 22.56 -46.30 20.34
CA ARG A 146 21.99 -47.21 19.34
C ARG A 146 22.54 -48.63 19.48
N LEU A 147 23.85 -48.79 19.72
CA LEU A 147 24.48 -50.10 19.94
C LEU A 147 23.88 -50.83 21.16
N LEU A 148 23.66 -50.12 22.26
CA LEU A 148 23.05 -50.67 23.49
C LEU A 148 21.56 -51.04 23.33
N GLU A 149 20.89 -50.51 22.30
CA GLU A 149 19.50 -50.79 21.96
C GLU A 149 19.34 -51.90 20.90
N THR A 150 20.43 -52.42 20.33
CA THR A 150 20.35 -53.53 19.35
C THR A 150 19.97 -54.87 19.98
N ASP A 151 19.17 -55.67 19.28
CA ASP A 151 18.79 -57.02 19.71
C ASP A 151 20.00 -57.93 19.94
N ALA A 152 21.07 -57.75 19.15
CA ALA A 152 22.31 -58.51 19.31
C ALA A 152 22.98 -58.23 20.66
N PHE A 153 23.04 -56.95 21.06
CA PHE A 153 23.56 -56.56 22.36
C PHE A 153 22.63 -56.98 23.49
N ILE A 154 21.31 -56.81 23.35
CA ILE A 154 20.33 -57.22 24.38
C ILE A 154 20.45 -58.73 24.66
N ASN A 155 20.43 -59.57 23.62
CA ASN A 155 20.49 -61.03 23.75
C ASN A 155 21.91 -61.58 23.98
N ASN A 156 22.91 -60.71 24.14
CA ASN A 156 24.32 -61.07 24.36
C ASN A 156 24.91 -62.01 23.28
N THR A 157 24.55 -61.78 22.01
CA THR A 157 25.00 -62.55 20.84
C THR A 157 26.12 -61.85 20.06
N VAL A 158 26.93 -61.05 20.77
CA VAL A 158 28.00 -60.23 20.19
C VAL A 158 29.32 -60.99 20.07
N LYS A 159 30.06 -60.72 18.98
CA LYS A 159 31.42 -61.23 18.72
C LYS A 159 32.41 -60.06 18.65
N THR A 160 33.71 -60.33 18.70
CA THR A 160 34.74 -59.28 18.61
C THR A 160 34.71 -58.52 17.28
N SER A 161 34.28 -59.15 16.19
CA SER A 161 34.12 -58.53 14.86
C SER A 161 32.74 -57.90 14.61
N TRP A 162 31.86 -57.89 15.61
CA TRP A 162 30.47 -57.46 15.42
C TRP A 162 30.37 -55.99 15.03
N LEU A 163 31.12 -55.11 15.71
CA LEU A 163 31.14 -53.69 15.40
C LEU A 163 31.72 -53.42 14.00
N ASP A 164 32.81 -54.10 13.62
CA ASP A 164 33.41 -53.97 12.29
C ASP A 164 32.41 -54.34 11.18
N THR A 165 31.58 -55.36 11.43
CA THR A 165 30.52 -55.78 10.50
C THR A 165 29.45 -54.69 10.37
N LEU A 166 29.02 -54.08 11.48
CA LEU A 166 28.06 -52.97 11.46
C LEU A 166 28.61 -51.73 10.75
N ILE A 167 29.90 -51.42 10.92
CA ILE A 167 30.55 -50.30 10.22
C ILE A 167 30.60 -50.58 8.71
N ALA A 168 30.94 -51.81 8.31
CA ALA A 168 30.95 -52.23 6.91
C ALA A 168 29.55 -52.20 6.27
N GLU A 169 28.49 -52.47 7.05
CA GLU A 169 27.09 -52.35 6.64
C GLU A 169 26.55 -50.90 6.66
N HIS A 170 27.40 -49.90 6.94
CA HIS A 170 27.02 -48.49 7.09
C HIS A 170 25.90 -48.27 8.13
N PHE A 171 26.06 -48.87 9.31
CA PHE A 171 25.15 -48.69 10.42
C PHE A 171 25.10 -47.22 10.88
N GLN A 172 24.08 -46.48 10.42
CA GLN A 172 23.93 -45.05 10.66
C GLN A 172 23.49 -44.76 12.10
N THR A 173 23.72 -43.54 12.58
CA THR A 173 23.10 -43.01 13.80
C THR A 173 21.61 -42.75 13.58
N GLU A 174 20.83 -42.61 14.66
CA GLU A 174 19.42 -42.27 14.55
C GLU A 174 19.29 -40.77 14.22
N LYS A 175 18.99 -40.45 12.97
CA LYS A 175 18.85 -39.07 12.52
C LYS A 175 17.50 -38.48 12.96
N PRO A 176 17.41 -37.16 13.20
CA PRO A 176 16.14 -36.48 13.40
C PRO A 176 15.29 -36.51 12.12
N ASP A 177 13.99 -36.21 12.23
CA ASP A 177 13.14 -35.98 11.05
C ASP A 177 13.76 -34.86 10.20
N ILE A 178 13.95 -35.17 8.92
CA ILE A 178 14.60 -34.29 7.94
C ILE A 178 13.81 -32.98 7.84
N MET A 179 12.48 -33.03 7.79
CA MET A 179 11.66 -31.82 7.62
C MET A 179 11.75 -30.90 8.82
N ILE A 180 11.75 -31.46 10.04
CA ILE A 180 11.95 -30.70 11.27
C ILE A 180 13.37 -30.11 11.29
N SER A 181 14.36 -30.89 10.90
CA SER A 181 15.77 -30.46 10.87
C SER A 181 16.00 -29.32 9.87
N ILE A 182 15.35 -29.37 8.71
CA ILE A 182 15.38 -28.30 7.70
C ILE A 182 14.75 -27.02 8.26
N VAL A 183 13.57 -27.12 8.88
CA VAL A 183 12.88 -25.95 9.47
C VAL A 183 13.70 -25.34 10.59
N CYS A 184 14.18 -26.16 11.53
CA CYS A 184 15.03 -25.70 12.63
C CYS A 184 16.34 -25.08 12.12
N GLY A 185 16.99 -25.71 11.13
CA GLY A 185 18.20 -25.19 10.51
C GLY A 185 18.01 -23.85 9.82
N ALA A 186 16.94 -23.75 9.04
CA ALA A 186 16.56 -22.52 8.37
C ALA A 186 16.29 -21.39 9.36
N ILE A 187 15.65 -21.67 10.51
CA ILE A 187 15.41 -20.70 11.58
C ILE A 187 16.72 -20.25 12.23
N HIS A 188 17.66 -21.17 12.52
CA HIS A 188 18.97 -20.78 13.09
C HIS A 188 19.74 -19.84 12.16
N VAL A 189 19.84 -20.20 10.88
CA VAL A 189 20.53 -19.37 9.86
C VAL A 189 19.85 -18.00 9.74
N ALA A 190 18.51 -17.97 9.65
CA ALA A 190 17.76 -16.73 9.53
C ALA A 190 17.84 -15.86 10.79
N ASP A 191 17.70 -16.42 11.99
CA ASP A 191 17.77 -15.64 13.24
C ASP A 191 19.16 -15.03 13.44
N GLU A 192 20.24 -15.78 13.17
CA GLU A 192 21.60 -15.26 13.26
C GLU A 192 21.83 -14.14 12.23
N GLN A 193 21.32 -14.29 11.00
CA GLN A 193 21.39 -13.24 9.98
C GLN A 193 20.61 -11.97 10.39
N PHE A 194 19.37 -12.11 10.90
CA PHE A 194 18.58 -10.96 11.36
C PHE A 194 19.25 -10.25 12.53
N ARG A 195 19.79 -11.00 13.49
CA ARG A 195 20.51 -10.45 14.64
C ARG A 195 21.78 -9.72 14.23
N SER A 196 22.58 -10.33 13.36
CA SER A 196 23.80 -9.73 12.82
C SER A 196 23.47 -8.42 12.10
N ASN A 197 22.43 -8.41 11.26
CA ASN A 197 21.97 -7.19 10.59
C ASN A 197 21.53 -6.10 11.58
N PHE A 198 20.78 -6.45 12.62
CA PHE A 198 20.32 -5.50 13.64
C PHE A 198 21.50 -4.93 14.45
N GLN A 199 22.44 -5.77 14.87
CA GLN A 199 23.67 -5.35 15.57
C GLN A 199 24.58 -4.50 14.67
N ASN A 200 24.73 -4.86 13.40
CA ASN A 200 25.52 -4.11 12.43
C ASN A 200 24.93 -2.72 12.20
N PHE A 201 23.60 -2.63 12.10
CA PHE A 201 22.90 -1.35 11.98
C PHE A 201 23.09 -0.49 13.24
N GLN A 202 22.87 -1.07 14.43
CA GLN A 202 23.06 -0.37 15.69
C GLN A 202 24.50 0.15 15.84
N SER A 203 25.49 -0.73 15.64
CA SER A 203 26.91 -0.40 15.77
C SER A 203 27.34 0.68 14.76
N SER A 204 26.80 0.65 13.55
CA SER A 204 27.06 1.69 12.53
C SER A 204 26.44 3.01 12.92
N LEU A 205 25.21 3.00 13.44
CA LEU A 205 24.50 4.20 13.87
C LEU A 205 25.17 4.86 15.08
N GLU A 206 25.69 4.08 16.02
CA GLU A 206 26.52 4.55 17.14
C GLU A 206 27.80 5.26 16.67
N ARG A 207 28.43 4.74 15.61
CA ARG A 207 29.57 5.39 14.94
C ARG A 207 29.17 6.60 14.08
N GLY A 208 27.88 6.87 13.96
CA GLY A 208 27.32 7.94 13.15
C GLY A 208 27.26 7.66 11.65
N GLN A 209 27.37 6.39 11.26
CA GLN A 209 27.16 5.93 9.89
C GLN A 209 25.69 5.51 9.73
N ILE A 210 25.01 6.11 8.76
CA ILE A 210 23.62 5.79 8.44
C ILE A 210 23.60 4.73 7.35
N LEU A 211 23.07 3.57 7.68
CA LEU A 211 22.85 2.48 6.73
C LEU A 211 21.46 2.61 6.07
N PRO A 212 21.27 2.03 4.87
CA PRO A 212 19.96 2.04 4.22
C PRO A 212 18.96 1.16 4.98
N MET A 213 17.68 1.55 4.97
CA MET A 213 16.60 0.83 5.69
C MET A 213 16.49 -0.66 5.33
N ASN A 214 16.85 -1.04 4.10
CA ASN A 214 16.76 -2.41 3.60
C ASN A 214 17.69 -3.39 4.34
N THR A 215 18.70 -2.92 5.09
CA THR A 215 19.52 -3.81 5.93
C THR A 215 18.72 -4.45 7.05
N LEU A 216 17.63 -3.82 7.50
CA LEU A 216 16.73 -4.31 8.54
C LEU A 216 15.55 -5.09 7.93
N SER A 217 15.82 -5.93 6.92
CA SER A 217 14.82 -6.77 6.26
C SER A 217 14.25 -7.82 7.20
N THR A 218 12.92 -8.03 7.14
CA THR A 218 12.23 -9.08 7.92
C THR A 218 12.28 -10.46 7.29
N SER A 219 12.72 -10.57 6.03
CA SER A 219 12.67 -11.80 5.24
C SER A 219 14.03 -12.12 4.64
N THR A 220 14.38 -13.40 4.61
CA THR A 220 15.59 -13.92 3.97
C THR A 220 15.31 -15.25 3.27
N TYR A 221 16.14 -15.60 2.31
CA TYR A 221 16.13 -16.93 1.68
C TYR A 221 17.28 -17.74 2.26
N VAL A 222 16.97 -18.97 2.68
CA VAL A 222 17.96 -19.93 3.17
C VAL A 222 17.93 -21.15 2.27
N GLU A 223 19.11 -21.57 1.84
CA GLU A 223 19.34 -22.74 1.01
C GLU A 223 20.12 -23.77 1.84
N LEU A 224 19.56 -24.96 2.02
CA LEU A 224 20.17 -26.07 2.75
C LEU A 224 20.25 -27.29 1.83
N ILE A 225 21.41 -27.93 1.75
CA ILE A 225 21.58 -29.16 0.97
C ILE A 225 21.70 -30.34 1.92
N TYR A 226 20.85 -31.35 1.74
CA TYR A 226 20.87 -32.60 2.47
C TYR A 226 20.83 -33.78 1.50
N GLU A 227 21.81 -34.69 1.57
CA GLU A 227 21.90 -35.89 0.71
C GLU A 227 21.66 -35.60 -0.79
N HIS A 228 22.35 -34.57 -1.32
CA HIS A 228 22.24 -34.09 -2.71
C HIS A 228 20.88 -33.49 -3.10
N THR A 229 20.00 -33.23 -2.13
CA THR A 229 18.73 -32.53 -2.34
C THR A 229 18.82 -31.11 -1.79
N LYS A 230 18.53 -30.12 -2.62
CA LYS A 230 18.55 -28.69 -2.27
C LYS A 230 17.16 -28.25 -1.81
N TYR A 231 17.08 -27.77 -0.58
CA TYR A 231 15.88 -27.18 0.01
C TYR A 231 16.03 -25.66 0.01
N LYS A 232 15.10 -24.98 -0.64
CA LYS A 232 15.05 -23.52 -0.70
C LYS A 232 13.87 -23.01 0.11
N LEU A 233 14.17 -22.31 1.20
CA LEU A 233 13.17 -21.81 2.12
C LEU A 233 13.19 -20.28 2.16
N GLN A 234 12.02 -19.68 2.19
CA GLN A 234 11.87 -18.26 2.51
C GLN A 234 11.42 -18.15 3.97
N ILE A 235 12.22 -17.50 4.81
CA ILE A 235 11.92 -17.30 6.22
C ILE A 235 11.62 -15.83 6.45
N THR A 236 10.48 -15.54 7.05
CA THR A 236 10.07 -14.20 7.43
C THR A 236 9.80 -14.12 8.92
N LYS A 237 10.42 -13.16 9.62
CA LYS A 237 10.17 -12.87 11.02
C LYS A 237 8.89 -12.05 11.17
N CYS A 238 7.82 -12.67 11.67
CA CYS A 238 6.48 -12.09 11.78
C CYS A 238 6.14 -11.59 13.20
N GLY A 239 7.00 -11.87 14.18
CA GLY A 239 6.99 -11.29 15.51
C GLY A 239 8.36 -11.46 16.18
N PRO A 240 8.52 -11.01 17.44
CA PRO A 240 9.79 -11.16 18.17
C PRO A 240 10.28 -12.61 18.27
N SER A 241 9.37 -13.55 18.53
CA SER A 241 9.60 -14.99 18.64
C SER A 241 8.90 -15.81 17.56
N CYS A 242 8.24 -15.17 16.58
CA CYS A 242 7.42 -15.87 15.59
C CYS A 242 8.06 -15.78 14.20
N PHE A 243 8.17 -16.94 13.53
CA PHE A 243 8.72 -17.10 12.20
C PHE A 243 7.68 -17.75 11.28
N PHE A 244 7.68 -17.28 10.03
CA PHE A 244 6.85 -17.80 8.95
C PHE A 244 7.77 -18.40 7.90
N VAL A 245 7.73 -19.72 7.74
CA VAL A 245 8.62 -20.47 6.86
C VAL A 245 7.84 -20.93 5.65
N VAL A 246 8.28 -20.55 4.45
CA VAL A 246 7.62 -20.88 3.17
C VAL A 246 8.55 -21.76 2.33
N MET A 247 7.98 -22.84 1.79
CA MET A 247 8.65 -23.74 0.85
C MET A 247 7.62 -24.25 -0.16
N ASN A 248 7.88 -24.14 -1.46
CA ASN A 248 7.07 -24.71 -2.55
C ASN A 248 5.55 -24.46 -2.43
N ASP A 249 5.14 -23.20 -2.25
CA ASP A 249 3.73 -22.81 -2.05
C ASP A 249 3.03 -23.54 -0.88
N SER A 250 3.80 -23.85 0.16
CA SER A 250 3.33 -24.31 1.46
C SER A 250 4.05 -23.52 2.56
N TYR A 251 3.45 -23.42 3.75
CA TYR A 251 4.02 -22.66 4.84
C TYR A 251 3.80 -23.32 6.20
N VAL A 252 4.68 -22.99 7.14
CA VAL A 252 4.59 -23.39 8.54
C VAL A 252 4.85 -22.16 9.42
N GLU A 253 4.06 -22.03 10.49
CA GLU A 253 4.27 -21.03 11.54
C GLU A 253 5.01 -21.66 12.70
N VAL A 254 6.11 -21.02 13.11
CA VAL A 254 6.99 -21.56 14.13
C VAL A 254 7.25 -20.50 15.19
N GLU A 255 7.10 -20.89 16.45
CA GLU A 255 7.52 -20.06 17.58
C GLU A 255 8.91 -20.50 18.03
N ALA A 256 9.88 -19.60 17.98
CA ALA A 256 11.27 -19.88 18.31
C ALA A 256 11.79 -18.89 19.35
N ASN A 257 12.16 -19.41 20.50
CA ASN A 257 12.66 -18.63 21.64
C ASN A 257 14.13 -18.98 21.91
N ARG A 258 15.02 -17.98 21.82
CA ARG A 258 16.44 -18.19 22.11
C ARG A 258 16.69 -18.28 23.61
N MET A 259 17.45 -19.29 24.00
CA MET A 259 17.86 -19.59 25.37
C MET A 259 19.21 -18.92 25.70
N LYS A 260 19.56 -18.84 26.98
CA LYS A 260 20.81 -18.19 27.44
C LYS A 260 22.08 -18.93 27.05
N ASP A 261 21.97 -20.22 26.77
CA ASP A 261 23.05 -21.15 26.42
C ASP A 261 23.31 -21.23 24.91
N GLY A 262 22.74 -20.30 24.15
CA GLY A 262 22.86 -20.22 22.69
C GLY A 262 21.86 -21.09 21.91
N GLY A 263 21.12 -21.97 22.59
CA GLY A 263 20.10 -22.81 21.95
C GLY A 263 18.85 -22.04 21.54
N ILE A 264 18.08 -22.61 20.62
CA ILE A 264 16.75 -22.13 20.27
C ILE A 264 15.74 -23.22 20.62
N LEU A 265 14.75 -22.85 21.44
CA LEU A 265 13.58 -23.66 21.71
C LEU A 265 12.54 -23.40 20.61
N VAL A 266 12.38 -24.38 19.73
CA VAL A 266 11.49 -24.32 18.57
C VAL A 266 10.20 -25.07 18.90
N ASN A 267 9.07 -24.38 18.89
CA ASN A 267 7.75 -24.97 19.05
C ASN A 267 7.10 -25.09 17.66
N LEU A 268 6.90 -26.33 17.22
CA LEU A 268 6.32 -26.70 15.94
C LEU A 268 5.16 -27.66 16.21
N ASP A 269 3.95 -27.31 15.75
CA ASP A 269 2.71 -28.08 15.95
C ASP A 269 2.45 -28.51 17.41
N GLY A 270 2.78 -27.64 18.38
CA GLY A 270 2.57 -27.89 19.81
C GLY A 270 3.60 -28.81 20.47
N THR A 271 4.62 -29.21 19.71
CA THR A 271 5.78 -29.96 20.23
C THR A 271 7.01 -29.07 20.29
N SER A 272 7.71 -29.14 21.41
CA SER A 272 8.91 -28.32 21.66
C SER A 272 10.17 -29.11 21.37
N TYR A 273 11.02 -28.55 20.51
CA TYR A 273 12.32 -29.07 20.13
C TYR A 273 13.42 -28.14 20.62
N LEU A 274 14.37 -28.67 21.40
CA LEU A 274 15.58 -27.94 21.76
C LEU A 274 16.59 -28.12 20.65
N THR A 275 17.03 -27.01 20.06
CA THR A 275 17.89 -27.04 18.88
C THR A 275 19.14 -26.18 19.04
N PHE A 276 20.26 -26.68 18.53
CA PHE A 276 21.53 -25.98 18.48
C PHE A 276 22.09 -26.03 17.07
N MET A 277 22.82 -25.00 16.66
CA MET A 277 23.53 -24.97 15.38
C MET A 277 24.99 -24.62 15.63
N LYS A 278 25.87 -25.34 14.94
CA LYS A 278 27.28 -24.99 14.77
C LYS A 278 27.54 -24.79 13.29
N GLU A 279 28.14 -23.66 12.95
CA GLU A 279 28.52 -23.33 11.58
C GLU A 279 30.00 -23.64 11.36
N ASP A 280 30.28 -24.52 10.41
CA ASP A 280 31.62 -24.79 9.89
C ASP A 280 31.81 -24.04 8.55
N VAL A 281 32.96 -24.21 7.88
CA VAL A 281 33.27 -23.49 6.63
C VAL A 281 32.24 -23.80 5.53
N ASP A 282 32.03 -25.09 5.24
CA ASP A 282 31.18 -25.56 4.14
C ASP A 282 29.88 -26.24 4.63
N THR A 283 29.67 -26.37 5.94
CA THR A 283 28.54 -27.13 6.51
C THR A 283 27.87 -26.41 7.67
N TYR A 284 26.58 -26.70 7.87
CA TYR A 284 25.81 -26.39 9.07
C TYR A 284 25.52 -27.68 9.82
N ARG A 285 26.04 -27.82 11.04
CA ARG A 285 25.73 -28.94 11.93
C ARG A 285 24.63 -28.53 12.90
N ILE A 286 23.48 -29.16 12.79
CA ILE A 286 22.30 -28.88 13.60
C ILE A 286 22.01 -30.07 14.51
N ILE A 287 21.77 -29.78 15.79
CA ILE A 287 21.45 -30.79 16.80
C ILE A 287 20.01 -30.54 17.24
N VAL A 288 19.13 -31.51 17.03
CA VAL A 288 17.70 -31.47 17.41
C VAL A 288 17.45 -32.55 18.46
N ASN A 289 17.12 -32.17 19.69
CA ASN A 289 16.88 -33.10 20.81
C ASN A 289 17.99 -34.18 20.96
N ASN A 290 19.26 -33.76 20.93
CA ASN A 290 20.46 -34.61 21.01
C ASN A 290 20.70 -35.55 19.80
N LYS A 291 20.03 -35.32 18.68
CA LYS A 291 20.32 -36.00 17.41
C LYS A 291 20.95 -35.02 16.43
N SER A 292 22.12 -35.35 15.90
CA SER A 292 22.85 -34.51 14.96
C SER A 292 22.39 -34.71 13.51
N CYS A 293 22.41 -33.63 12.73
CA CYS A 293 22.15 -33.60 11.30
C CYS A 293 23.07 -32.55 10.65
N VAL A 294 23.72 -32.92 9.55
CA VAL A 294 24.66 -32.05 8.84
C VAL A 294 24.05 -31.65 7.50
N PHE A 295 24.00 -30.34 7.27
CA PHE A 295 23.61 -29.75 5.99
C PHE A 295 24.82 -29.14 5.32
N GLN A 296 24.94 -29.32 4.02
CA GLN A 296 25.96 -28.66 3.22
C GLN A 296 25.48 -27.27 2.81
N LYS A 297 26.40 -26.31 2.85
CA LYS A 297 26.21 -25.01 2.22
C LYS A 297 26.29 -25.19 0.72
N GLU A 298 25.50 -24.41 -0.01
CA GLU A 298 25.61 -24.41 -1.46
C GLU A 298 26.91 -23.75 -1.88
N ASN A 299 27.86 -24.59 -2.29
CA ASN A 299 29.10 -24.18 -2.93
C ASN A 299 29.15 -24.88 -4.29
N ASP A 300 28.60 -24.24 -5.31
CA ASP A 300 28.68 -24.73 -6.69
C ASP A 300 29.96 -24.19 -7.32
N PRO A 301 31.04 -25.00 -7.41
CA PRO A 301 32.30 -24.55 -7.98
C PRO A 301 32.21 -24.28 -9.49
N SER A 302 31.12 -24.69 -10.16
CA SER A 302 30.86 -24.35 -11.56
C SER A 302 30.45 -22.89 -11.74
N ILE A 303 30.06 -22.18 -10.66
CA ILE A 303 29.57 -20.80 -10.74
C ILE A 303 30.59 -19.87 -10.08
N LEU A 304 31.28 -19.07 -10.89
CA LEU A 304 32.22 -18.07 -10.40
C LEU A 304 31.48 -16.76 -10.11
N ARG A 305 31.38 -16.42 -8.83
CA ARG A 305 30.70 -15.22 -8.34
C ARG A 305 31.72 -14.13 -7.96
N SER A 306 31.36 -12.88 -8.20
CA SER A 306 32.16 -11.75 -7.73
C SER A 306 32.07 -11.64 -6.20
N PRO A 307 33.18 -11.60 -5.45
CA PRO A 307 33.14 -11.45 -3.99
C PRO A 307 32.76 -10.03 -3.55
N SER A 308 32.88 -9.04 -4.46
CA SER A 308 32.63 -7.64 -4.17
C SER A 308 31.90 -6.94 -5.31
N ALA A 309 31.26 -5.82 -5.00
CA ALA A 309 30.76 -4.89 -5.99
C ALA A 309 31.92 -4.06 -6.57
N GLY A 310 31.86 -3.73 -7.85
CA GLY A 310 32.96 -3.05 -8.54
C GLY A 310 32.74 -2.97 -10.04
N LYS A 311 33.82 -2.78 -10.81
CA LYS A 311 33.78 -2.85 -12.26
C LYS A 311 34.63 -4.03 -12.75
N LEU A 312 34.09 -4.87 -13.62
CA LEU A 312 34.89 -5.88 -14.30
C LEU A 312 35.84 -5.19 -15.27
N LEU A 313 37.15 -5.27 -15.06
CA LEU A 313 38.12 -4.65 -15.96
C LEU A 313 38.25 -5.50 -17.23
N HIS A 314 38.68 -6.75 -17.04
CA HIS A 314 38.82 -7.74 -18.11
C HIS A 314 38.92 -9.16 -17.52
N TYR A 315 38.77 -10.16 -18.39
CA TYR A 315 39.13 -11.55 -18.08
C TYR A 315 40.57 -11.80 -18.51
N THR A 316 41.32 -12.55 -17.71
CA THR A 316 42.69 -12.98 -18.02
C THR A 316 42.72 -14.24 -18.88
N VAL A 317 41.59 -14.94 -18.99
CA VAL A 317 41.40 -16.17 -19.79
C VAL A 317 40.28 -15.94 -20.80
N GLU A 318 40.49 -16.37 -22.06
CA GLU A 318 39.50 -16.25 -23.14
C GLU A 318 38.24 -17.10 -22.89
N ASP A 319 37.13 -16.73 -23.52
CA ASP A 319 35.87 -17.47 -23.42
C ASP A 319 36.00 -18.87 -24.05
N GLY A 320 35.65 -19.90 -23.27
CA GLY A 320 35.89 -21.32 -23.56
C GLY A 320 37.33 -21.79 -23.30
N GLY A 321 38.22 -20.93 -22.78
CA GLY A 321 39.61 -21.28 -22.52
C GLY A 321 39.80 -22.20 -21.30
N PRO A 322 40.85 -23.05 -21.28
CA PRO A 322 41.16 -23.91 -20.13
C PRO A 322 41.68 -23.08 -18.95
N ILE A 323 41.29 -23.47 -17.73
CA ILE A 323 41.69 -22.83 -16.48
C ILE A 323 42.04 -23.87 -15.40
N GLU A 324 43.12 -23.61 -14.66
CA GLU A 324 43.56 -24.43 -13.52
C GLU A 324 43.04 -23.89 -12.17
N ALA A 325 42.96 -24.76 -11.17
CA ALA A 325 42.59 -24.34 -9.80
C ALA A 325 43.62 -23.34 -9.23
N GLY A 326 43.15 -22.23 -8.66
CA GLY A 326 43.94 -21.12 -8.12
C GLY A 326 44.40 -20.09 -9.16
N GLN A 327 44.21 -20.34 -10.46
CA GLN A 327 44.57 -19.43 -11.53
C GLN A 327 43.65 -18.20 -11.54
N VAL A 328 44.22 -17.02 -11.78
CA VAL A 328 43.45 -15.77 -11.94
C VAL A 328 42.67 -15.85 -13.24
N TYR A 329 41.35 -15.63 -13.18
CA TYR A 329 40.45 -15.67 -14.34
C TYR A 329 39.89 -14.30 -14.73
N ALA A 330 39.79 -13.38 -13.77
CA ALA A 330 39.27 -12.04 -13.98
C ALA A 330 39.90 -11.04 -13.01
N GLU A 331 39.96 -9.78 -13.44
CA GLU A 331 40.36 -8.66 -12.61
C GLU A 331 39.20 -7.68 -12.47
N ILE A 332 38.93 -7.28 -11.23
CA ILE A 332 37.88 -6.32 -10.90
C ILE A 332 38.47 -5.08 -10.25
N GLU A 333 37.90 -3.93 -10.56
CA GLU A 333 38.20 -2.66 -9.88
C GLU A 333 37.23 -2.46 -8.72
N VAL A 334 37.77 -2.46 -7.49
CA VAL A 334 37.04 -2.18 -6.26
C VAL A 334 37.79 -1.09 -5.52
N MET A 335 37.12 0.01 -5.17
CA MET A 335 37.76 1.15 -4.49
C MET A 335 39.02 1.68 -5.22
N LYS A 336 39.00 1.71 -6.56
CA LYS A 336 40.12 2.08 -7.45
C LYS A 336 41.35 1.17 -7.37
N MET A 337 41.20 0.01 -6.75
CA MET A 337 42.23 -1.02 -6.65
C MET A 337 41.85 -2.20 -7.54
N VAL A 338 42.85 -2.79 -8.20
CA VAL A 338 42.68 -4.03 -8.94
C VAL A 338 42.67 -5.19 -7.95
N THR A 339 41.63 -6.01 -7.99
CA THR A 339 41.49 -7.24 -7.21
C THR A 339 41.45 -8.42 -8.17
N GLU A 340 42.36 -9.36 -7.98
CA GLU A 340 42.43 -10.59 -8.76
C GLU A 340 41.41 -11.60 -8.26
N LEU A 341 40.61 -12.16 -9.18
CA LEU A 341 39.69 -13.25 -8.90
C LEU A 341 40.28 -14.56 -9.38
N ARG A 342 40.35 -15.54 -8.47
CA ARG A 342 40.96 -16.85 -8.70
C ARG A 342 39.90 -17.94 -8.81
N CYS A 343 40.10 -18.86 -9.75
CA CYS A 343 39.19 -19.98 -9.96
C CYS A 343 39.41 -21.07 -8.89
N PRO A 344 38.38 -21.60 -8.22
CA PRO A 344 38.54 -22.61 -7.19
C PRO A 344 38.88 -24.01 -7.75
N SER A 345 38.53 -24.28 -9.01
CA SER A 345 38.59 -25.61 -9.62
C SER A 345 39.10 -25.54 -11.07
N LYS A 346 39.57 -26.69 -11.58
CA LYS A 346 40.05 -26.84 -12.96
C LYS A 346 38.88 -27.07 -13.92
N GLY A 347 38.90 -26.47 -15.11
CA GLY A 347 37.90 -26.71 -16.16
C GLY A 347 38.05 -25.75 -17.35
N HIS A 348 36.95 -25.49 -18.05
CA HIS A 348 36.88 -24.52 -19.14
C HIS A 348 35.99 -23.34 -18.75
N LEU A 349 36.50 -22.11 -18.88
CA LEU A 349 35.81 -20.90 -18.45
C LEU A 349 34.82 -20.43 -19.51
N GLN A 350 33.53 -20.33 -19.18
CA GLN A 350 32.51 -19.72 -20.03
C GLN A 350 32.09 -18.36 -19.47
N TRP A 351 32.24 -17.30 -20.25
CA TRP A 351 31.92 -15.94 -19.80
C TRP A 351 30.41 -15.73 -19.67
N ASN A 352 29.98 -15.05 -18.61
CA ASN A 352 28.59 -14.63 -18.41
C ASN A 352 28.46 -13.09 -18.46
N LYS A 353 29.39 -12.36 -17.83
CA LYS A 353 29.45 -10.90 -17.88
C LYS A 353 30.43 -10.41 -18.93
N ARG A 354 30.16 -9.25 -19.53
CA ARG A 354 31.07 -8.60 -20.48
C ARG A 354 32.08 -7.71 -19.73
N PRO A 355 33.35 -7.63 -20.17
CA PRO A 355 34.30 -6.64 -19.66
C PRO A 355 33.72 -5.22 -19.67
N GLY A 356 34.04 -4.44 -18.64
CA GLY A 356 33.52 -3.09 -18.42
C GLY A 356 32.17 -3.03 -17.69
N ALA A 357 31.50 -4.16 -17.47
CA ALA A 357 30.25 -4.22 -16.73
C ALA A 357 30.44 -3.82 -15.25
N ILE A 358 29.43 -3.15 -14.70
CA ILE A 358 29.33 -2.90 -13.26
C ILE A 358 28.86 -4.20 -12.59
N LEU A 359 29.58 -4.59 -11.55
CA LEU A 359 29.38 -5.81 -10.78
C LEU A 359 28.74 -5.47 -9.43
N GLU A 360 27.81 -6.32 -9.02
CA GLU A 360 27.28 -6.37 -7.66
C GLU A 360 27.94 -7.53 -6.91
N ALA A 361 27.96 -7.48 -5.58
CA ALA A 361 28.47 -8.60 -4.79
C ALA A 361 27.65 -9.87 -5.05
N SER A 362 28.32 -11.02 -5.11
CA SER A 362 27.77 -12.34 -5.45
C SER A 362 27.17 -12.49 -6.85
N CYS A 363 27.33 -11.50 -7.74
CA CYS A 363 26.89 -11.63 -9.13
C CYS A 363 27.73 -12.65 -9.89
N VAL A 364 27.11 -13.43 -10.78
CA VAL A 364 27.81 -14.45 -11.57
C VAL A 364 28.64 -13.77 -12.66
N LEU A 365 29.93 -14.08 -12.69
CA LEU A 365 30.88 -13.57 -13.67
C LEU A 365 31.08 -14.55 -14.82
N ALA A 366 31.27 -15.82 -14.49
CA ALA A 366 31.55 -16.88 -15.45
C ALA A 366 31.12 -18.23 -14.88
N HIS A 367 31.02 -19.22 -15.76
CA HIS A 367 30.82 -20.61 -15.42
C HIS A 367 32.09 -21.42 -15.70
N VAL A 368 32.33 -22.47 -14.92
CA VAL A 368 33.39 -23.45 -15.19
C VAL A 368 32.71 -24.72 -15.68
N ILE A 369 32.99 -25.09 -16.93
CA ILE A 369 32.57 -26.35 -17.53
C ILE A 369 33.65 -27.37 -17.18
N PHE A 370 33.28 -28.38 -16.39
CA PHE A 370 34.18 -29.47 -16.02
C PHE A 370 34.25 -30.51 -17.14
N ASP A 371 35.45 -31.05 -17.40
CA ASP A 371 35.64 -32.12 -18.38
C ASP A 371 34.99 -33.45 -17.91
N ASP A 372 34.93 -33.66 -16.58
CA ASP A 372 34.24 -34.78 -15.94
C ASP A 372 32.95 -34.29 -15.25
N PHE A 373 31.79 -34.47 -15.88
CA PHE A 373 30.48 -34.15 -15.30
C PHE A 373 30.17 -34.89 -13.98
N HIS A 374 30.92 -35.95 -13.65
CA HIS A 374 30.70 -36.78 -12.45
C HIS A 374 31.45 -36.32 -11.20
N GLN A 375 32.34 -35.33 -11.27
CA GLN A 375 33.13 -34.91 -10.10
C GLN A 375 32.36 -34.03 -9.11
N PHE A 376 31.25 -33.40 -9.51
CA PHE A 376 30.43 -32.56 -8.63
C PHE A 376 28.95 -32.91 -8.78
N PRO A 377 28.33 -33.62 -7.82
CA PRO A 377 26.92 -33.97 -7.89
C PRO A 377 26.07 -32.70 -7.78
N GLN A 378 25.48 -32.28 -8.89
CA GLN A 378 24.53 -31.18 -8.92
C GLN A 378 23.32 -31.56 -8.06
N SER A 379 23.04 -30.78 -7.02
CA SER A 379 21.94 -31.08 -6.11
C SER A 379 20.60 -30.88 -6.80
N LYS A 380 19.68 -31.83 -6.63
CA LYS A 380 18.32 -31.72 -7.18
C LYS A 380 17.49 -30.84 -6.28
N LEU A 381 16.72 -29.91 -6.85
CA LEU A 381 15.80 -29.09 -6.07
C LEU A 381 14.69 -29.99 -5.49
N TYR A 382 14.35 -29.77 -4.23
CA TYR A 382 13.17 -30.39 -3.62
C TYR A 382 11.91 -29.68 -4.13
N ASP A 383 11.00 -30.41 -4.76
CA ASP A 383 9.77 -29.86 -5.36
C ASP A 383 8.52 -30.08 -4.50
N ASP A 384 8.57 -31.01 -3.53
CA ASP A 384 7.42 -31.37 -2.71
C ASP A 384 7.11 -30.30 -1.64
N LYS A 385 5.90 -30.37 -1.08
CA LYS A 385 5.42 -29.45 -0.03
C LYS A 385 5.81 -29.92 1.36
N PHE A 386 5.59 -29.08 2.38
CA PHE A 386 5.65 -29.53 3.77
C PHE A 386 4.64 -30.67 4.03
N HIS A 387 5.11 -31.76 4.63
CA HIS A 387 4.31 -32.94 4.99
C HIS A 387 3.92 -32.95 6.48
N PHE A 388 3.73 -31.79 7.09
CA PHE A 388 3.19 -31.73 8.45
C PHE A 388 1.67 -31.97 8.37
N GLU A 389 1.15 -32.91 9.16
CA GLU A 389 -0.28 -32.96 9.44
C GLU A 389 -0.61 -31.70 10.23
N ILE A 390 -1.08 -30.64 9.55
CA ILE A 390 -1.49 -29.39 10.21
C ILE A 390 -2.70 -29.71 11.09
N THR A 391 -2.46 -30.23 12.29
CA THR A 391 -3.44 -30.28 13.34
C THR A 391 -3.61 -28.84 13.80
N ASN A 392 -4.72 -28.21 13.39
CA ASN A 392 -5.12 -26.85 13.76
C ASN A 392 -5.31 -26.69 15.29
N HIS A 393 -4.28 -26.85 16.12
CA HIS A 393 -4.37 -26.73 17.58
C HIS A 393 -3.06 -26.13 18.11
N SER A 394 -3.04 -24.92 18.64
CA SER A 394 -3.62 -24.55 19.93
C SER A 394 -4.02 -23.07 19.99
N THR A 395 -4.77 -22.57 19.00
CA THR A 395 -5.44 -21.28 19.21
C THR A 395 -6.38 -21.46 20.39
N SER A 396 -6.09 -20.76 21.49
CA SER A 396 -6.95 -20.70 22.66
C SER A 396 -8.43 -20.66 22.27
N SER A 397 -9.24 -21.51 22.87
CA SER A 397 -10.69 -21.48 22.68
C SER A 397 -11.36 -20.27 23.37
N LYS A 398 -10.67 -19.62 24.32
CA LYS A 398 -11.24 -18.53 25.10
C LYS A 398 -11.11 -17.20 24.36
N LEU A 399 -12.22 -16.50 24.23
CA LEU A 399 -12.33 -15.27 23.45
C LEU A 399 -11.40 -14.13 23.94
N ASN A 400 -11.14 -14.03 25.24
CA ASN A 400 -10.18 -13.05 25.80
C ASN A 400 -8.73 -13.33 25.38
N GLN A 401 -8.31 -14.59 25.29
CA GLN A 401 -6.97 -14.95 24.83
C GLN A 401 -6.84 -14.74 23.32
N ILE A 402 -7.88 -15.10 22.54
CA ILE A 402 -7.94 -14.80 21.10
C ILE A 402 -7.85 -13.30 20.85
N PHE A 403 -8.52 -12.48 21.66
CA PHE A 403 -8.42 -11.02 21.61
C PHE A 403 -6.97 -10.54 21.79
N GLN A 404 -6.28 -10.99 22.85
CA GLN A 404 -4.90 -10.59 23.12
C GLN A 404 -3.94 -11.03 22.01
N THR A 405 -4.05 -12.26 21.50
CA THR A 405 -3.23 -12.74 20.38
C THR A 405 -3.47 -11.95 19.10
N THR A 406 -4.73 -11.67 18.78
CA THR A 406 -5.12 -10.89 17.59
C THR A 406 -4.58 -9.47 17.69
N LYS A 407 -4.74 -8.83 18.87
CA LYS A 407 -4.22 -7.49 19.15
C LYS A 407 -2.69 -7.45 19.02
N GLN A 408 -1.99 -8.39 19.65
CA GLN A 408 -0.53 -8.49 19.59
C GLN A 408 -0.03 -8.66 18.16
N THR A 409 -0.73 -9.46 17.33
CA THR A 409 -0.36 -9.65 15.92
C THR A 409 -0.41 -8.33 15.15
N LEU A 410 -1.44 -7.50 15.38
CA LEU A 410 -1.58 -6.20 14.74
C LEU A 410 -0.56 -5.18 15.27
N GLU A 411 -0.26 -5.20 16.58
CA GLU A 411 0.81 -4.40 17.18
C GLU A 411 2.18 -4.79 16.61
N ASN A 412 2.46 -6.08 16.41
CA ASN A 412 3.69 -6.56 15.76
C ASN A 412 3.82 -6.01 14.33
N ILE A 413 2.72 -5.95 13.56
CA ILE A 413 2.72 -5.34 12.22
C ILE A 413 3.07 -3.86 12.29
N LEU A 414 2.55 -3.14 13.29
CA LEU A 414 2.90 -1.74 13.52
C LEU A 414 4.36 -1.55 13.95
N HIS A 415 4.93 -2.50 14.69
CA HIS A 415 6.35 -2.52 15.04
C HIS A 415 7.29 -2.85 13.87
N GLY A 416 6.73 -3.22 12.70
CA GLY A 416 7.50 -3.47 11.48
C GLY A 416 7.63 -4.94 11.11
N PHE A 417 7.09 -5.88 11.91
CA PHE A 417 7.06 -7.28 11.52
C PHE A 417 6.02 -7.52 10.43
N THR A 418 6.29 -8.41 9.47
CA THR A 418 5.42 -8.60 8.30
C THR A 418 5.27 -10.07 7.94
N TYR A 419 4.32 -10.37 7.06
CA TYR A 419 4.24 -11.65 6.36
C TYR A 419 4.68 -11.46 4.91
N PRO A 420 5.19 -12.51 4.23
CA PRO A 420 5.50 -12.43 2.81
C PRO A 420 4.22 -12.34 1.96
N GLU A 421 4.26 -11.60 0.85
CA GLU A 421 3.19 -11.63 -0.16
C GLU A 421 3.26 -12.98 -0.92
N PRO A 422 2.12 -13.60 -1.29
CA PRO A 422 0.75 -13.07 -1.29
C PRO A 422 -0.06 -13.26 0.02
N TYR A 423 0.50 -13.93 1.04
CA TYR A 423 -0.24 -14.33 2.26
C TYR A 423 -0.63 -13.15 3.16
N PHE A 424 0.13 -12.06 3.10
CA PHE A 424 -0.05 -10.91 3.98
C PHE A 424 -1.45 -10.29 3.91
N ARG A 425 -1.94 -9.94 2.71
CA ARG A 425 -3.18 -9.17 2.55
C ARG A 425 -4.42 -9.94 2.99
N GLU A 426 -4.52 -11.20 2.58
CA GLU A 426 -5.67 -12.05 2.92
C GLU A 426 -5.72 -12.29 4.44
N ARG A 427 -4.58 -12.62 5.04
CA ARG A 427 -4.49 -12.86 6.47
C ARG A 427 -4.75 -11.61 7.30
N LEU A 428 -4.22 -10.45 6.86
CA LEU A 428 -4.48 -9.16 7.49
C LEU A 428 -5.98 -8.87 7.52
N LYS A 429 -6.67 -9.05 6.40
CA LYS A 429 -8.13 -8.87 6.31
C LYS A 429 -8.86 -9.75 7.32
N LEU A 430 -8.54 -11.05 7.36
CA LEU A 430 -9.14 -11.99 8.31
C LEU A 430 -8.84 -11.62 9.77
N THR A 431 -7.62 -11.19 10.09
CA THR A 431 -7.23 -10.79 11.45
C THR A 431 -7.96 -9.53 11.90
N VAL A 432 -8.09 -8.54 11.01
CA VAL A 432 -8.82 -7.30 11.33
C VAL A 432 -10.31 -7.57 11.49
N GLU A 433 -10.94 -8.32 10.57
CA GLU A 433 -12.35 -8.71 10.70
C GLU A 433 -12.62 -9.48 12.01
N LYS A 434 -11.71 -10.41 12.36
CA LYS A 434 -11.74 -11.15 13.62
C LYS A 434 -11.61 -10.24 14.85
N LEU A 435 -10.75 -9.22 14.81
CA LEU A 435 -10.64 -8.24 15.89
C LEU A 435 -11.98 -7.50 16.09
N PHE A 436 -12.60 -7.02 15.01
CA PHE A 436 -13.88 -6.32 15.09
C PHE A 436 -15.03 -7.22 15.55
N SER A 437 -15.04 -8.52 15.17
CA SER A 437 -16.06 -9.44 15.67
C SER A 437 -15.92 -9.68 17.18
N ILE A 438 -14.69 -9.86 17.66
CA ILE A 438 -14.37 -10.07 19.08
C ILE A 438 -14.71 -8.84 19.92
N LEU A 439 -14.31 -7.65 19.47
CA LEU A 439 -14.57 -6.39 20.18
C LEU A 439 -16.05 -5.99 20.20
N ARG A 440 -16.93 -6.70 19.48
CA ARG A 440 -18.39 -6.50 19.52
C ARG A 440 -19.09 -7.51 20.40
N ASP A 441 -18.41 -8.59 20.79
CA ASP A 441 -18.99 -9.64 21.61
C ASP A 441 -19.11 -9.18 23.08
N PRO A 442 -20.33 -9.11 23.65
CA PRO A 442 -20.55 -8.70 25.04
C PRO A 442 -19.97 -9.69 26.07
N SER A 443 -19.53 -10.89 25.66
CA SER A 443 -18.89 -11.86 26.55
C SER A 443 -17.41 -11.55 26.84
N LEU A 444 -16.75 -10.72 26.03
CA LEU A 444 -15.32 -10.37 26.20
C LEU A 444 -15.00 -9.80 27.60
N PRO A 445 -15.70 -8.76 28.11
CA PRO A 445 -15.41 -8.19 29.42
C PRO A 445 -15.60 -9.20 30.56
N LEU A 446 -16.55 -10.13 30.42
CA LEU A 446 -16.81 -11.17 31.41
C LEU A 446 -15.58 -12.08 31.54
N LEU A 447 -15.06 -12.58 30.41
CA LEU A 447 -13.90 -13.47 30.38
C LEU A 447 -12.62 -12.78 30.84
N GLU A 448 -12.41 -11.51 30.50
CA GLU A 448 -11.26 -10.73 30.98
C GLU A 448 -11.32 -10.50 32.50
N VAL A 449 -12.49 -10.20 33.07
CA VAL A 449 -12.64 -10.08 34.51
C VAL A 449 -12.43 -11.43 35.21
N GLU A 450 -12.95 -12.52 34.66
CA GLU A 450 -12.77 -13.87 35.22
C GLU A 450 -11.30 -14.29 35.27
N ASP A 451 -10.55 -14.00 34.21
CA ASP A 451 -9.11 -14.28 34.13
C ASP A 451 -8.35 -13.47 35.19
N ILE A 452 -8.60 -12.16 35.28
CA ILE A 452 -7.99 -11.31 36.32
C ILE A 452 -8.39 -11.79 37.73
N LEU A 453 -9.68 -12.10 37.95
CA LEU A 453 -10.19 -12.58 39.24
C LEU A 453 -9.61 -13.93 39.64
N SER A 454 -9.30 -14.81 38.70
CA SER A 454 -8.63 -16.08 39.00
C SER A 454 -7.22 -15.85 39.58
N ASN A 455 -6.49 -14.86 39.06
CA ASN A 455 -5.13 -14.52 39.52
C ASN A 455 -5.11 -13.81 40.89
N ILE A 456 -6.11 -12.96 41.18
CA ILE A 456 -6.18 -12.17 42.42
C ILE A 456 -7.13 -12.75 43.48
N SER A 457 -7.71 -13.92 43.21
CA SER A 457 -8.85 -14.50 43.93
C SER A 457 -8.61 -14.69 45.44
N GLU A 458 -7.37 -14.99 45.84
CA GLU A 458 -6.98 -15.24 47.24
C GLU A 458 -6.51 -13.96 47.96
N ARG A 459 -6.11 -12.93 47.20
CA ARG A 459 -5.56 -11.67 47.74
C ARG A 459 -6.63 -10.61 47.96
N ILE A 460 -7.81 -10.77 47.35
CA ILE A 460 -8.94 -9.85 47.50
C ILE A 460 -9.81 -10.23 48.71
N PRO A 461 -10.28 -9.24 49.51
CA PRO A 461 -11.25 -9.44 50.58
C PRO A 461 -12.53 -10.15 50.13
N GLN A 462 -13.03 -11.09 50.96
CA GLN A 462 -14.19 -11.92 50.62
C GLN A 462 -15.46 -11.11 50.32
N GLU A 463 -15.65 -9.97 50.98
CA GLU A 463 -16.78 -9.05 50.71
C GLU A 463 -16.75 -8.54 49.27
N VAL A 464 -15.59 -8.04 48.82
CA VAL A 464 -15.37 -7.51 47.47
C VAL A 464 -15.55 -8.60 46.42
N LYS A 465 -15.00 -9.79 46.68
CA LYS A 465 -15.12 -10.94 45.79
C LYS A 465 -16.57 -11.38 45.59
N LYS A 466 -17.37 -11.44 46.65
CA LYS A 466 -18.78 -11.87 46.58
C LYS A 466 -19.64 -10.90 45.78
N GLU A 467 -19.50 -9.59 46.02
CA GLU A 467 -20.30 -8.58 45.31
C GLU A 467 -19.92 -8.48 43.83
N ILE A 468 -18.63 -8.54 43.48
CA ILE A 468 -18.21 -8.56 42.06
C ILE A 468 -18.78 -9.79 41.35
N LYS A 469 -18.68 -10.98 41.95
CA LYS A 469 -19.25 -12.21 41.35
C LYS A 469 -20.77 -12.13 41.17
N LYS A 470 -21.48 -11.45 42.08
CA LYS A 470 -22.92 -11.22 41.98
C LYS A 470 -23.25 -10.30 40.79
N LEU A 471 -22.53 -9.19 40.64
CA LEU A 471 -22.69 -8.28 39.49
C LEU A 471 -22.40 -8.98 38.16
N LEU A 472 -21.37 -9.83 38.10
CA LEU A 472 -21.02 -10.60 36.89
C LEU A 472 -22.09 -11.63 36.52
N ARG A 473 -22.67 -12.35 37.50
CA ARG A 473 -23.79 -13.28 37.24
C ARG A 473 -25.04 -12.58 36.73
N ASN A 474 -25.33 -11.38 37.26
CA ASN A 474 -26.44 -10.55 36.78
C ASN A 474 -26.18 -10.05 35.35
N TYR A 475 -24.94 -9.73 35.00
CA TYR A 475 -24.57 -9.37 33.64
C TYR A 475 -24.70 -10.56 32.69
N GLN A 476 -24.16 -11.72 33.08
CA GLN A 476 -24.18 -12.97 32.29
C GLN A 476 -25.60 -13.44 31.98
N SER A 477 -26.53 -13.33 32.93
CA SER A 477 -27.94 -13.72 32.72
C SER A 477 -28.69 -12.80 31.75
N ASN A 478 -28.22 -11.57 31.54
CA ASN A 478 -28.85 -10.56 30.66
C ASN A 478 -28.11 -10.36 29.33
N LEU A 479 -27.16 -11.24 28.98
CA LEU A 479 -26.25 -11.06 27.84
C LEU A 479 -26.98 -10.92 26.48
N THR A 480 -28.14 -11.57 26.32
CA THR A 480 -28.95 -11.51 25.08
C THR A 480 -29.76 -10.23 24.94
N SER A 481 -29.81 -9.37 25.97
CA SER A 481 -30.53 -8.10 25.93
C SER A 481 -29.73 -7.03 25.19
N VAL A 482 -30.37 -6.35 24.23
CA VAL A 482 -29.77 -5.26 23.44
C VAL A 482 -29.32 -4.07 24.31
N LEU A 483 -29.91 -3.91 25.50
CA LEU A 483 -29.64 -2.79 26.42
C LEU A 483 -28.59 -3.11 27.49
N VAL A 484 -28.07 -4.35 27.54
CA VAL A 484 -27.14 -4.75 28.60
C VAL A 484 -25.80 -4.03 28.46
N GLN A 485 -25.35 -3.39 29.54
CA GLN A 485 -24.05 -2.75 29.62
C GLN A 485 -23.22 -3.41 30.71
N PHE A 486 -21.91 -3.53 30.46
CA PHE A 486 -21.00 -4.06 31.46
C PHE A 486 -21.00 -3.14 32.70
N PRO A 487 -21.17 -3.67 33.93
CA PRO A 487 -21.36 -2.88 35.16
C PRO A 487 -20.05 -2.27 35.69
N SER A 488 -19.27 -1.60 34.82
CA SER A 488 -17.98 -0.99 35.15
C SER A 488 -18.08 0.01 36.30
N GLN A 489 -19.01 0.96 36.23
CA GLN A 489 -19.17 2.00 37.26
C GLN A 489 -19.59 1.42 38.61
N SER A 490 -20.47 0.42 38.63
CA SER A 490 -20.90 -0.28 39.85
C SER A 490 -19.75 -1.03 40.51
N ILE A 491 -18.86 -1.64 39.72
CA ILE A 491 -17.66 -2.32 40.24
C ILE A 491 -16.66 -1.29 40.78
N ALA A 492 -16.40 -0.19 40.06
CA ALA A 492 -15.48 0.86 40.49
C ALA A 492 -15.91 1.51 41.81
N THR A 493 -17.18 1.94 41.89
CA THR A 493 -17.75 2.56 43.09
C THR A 493 -17.70 1.61 44.30
N PHE A 494 -17.92 0.30 44.10
CA PHE A 494 -17.80 -0.67 45.18
C PHE A 494 -16.36 -0.80 45.69
N ILE A 495 -15.37 -0.85 44.79
CA ILE A 495 -13.94 -0.89 45.15
C ILE A 495 -13.55 0.36 45.93
N ASP A 496 -13.95 1.55 45.45
CA ASP A 496 -13.65 2.82 46.11
C ASP A 496 -14.31 2.92 47.49
N ASN A 497 -15.56 2.46 47.62
CA ASN A 497 -16.27 2.42 48.90
C ASN A 497 -15.62 1.47 49.90
N TYR A 498 -15.10 0.32 49.45
CA TYR A 498 -14.36 -0.59 50.32
C TYR A 498 -13.01 0.00 50.74
N ALA A 499 -12.27 0.63 49.81
CA ALA A 499 -11.03 1.32 50.11
C ALA A 499 -11.22 2.45 51.14
N ALA A 500 -12.37 3.14 51.11
CA ALA A 500 -12.72 4.17 52.09
C ALA A 500 -12.94 3.63 53.52
N LYS A 501 -13.28 2.33 53.69
CA LYS A 501 -13.43 1.69 55.00
C LYS A 501 -12.10 1.34 55.67
N LEU A 502 -11.01 1.25 54.92
CA LEU A 502 -9.70 0.91 55.46
C LEU A 502 -9.14 2.13 56.21
N GLU A 503 -8.74 1.97 57.48
CA GLU A 503 -8.29 3.09 58.32
C GLU A 503 -6.84 3.51 58.00
N HIS A 504 -5.95 2.54 57.78
CA HIS A 504 -4.54 2.81 57.52
C HIS A 504 -4.25 3.03 56.04
N ARG A 505 -3.42 4.05 55.74
CA ARG A 505 -2.98 4.37 54.37
C ARG A 505 -2.19 3.22 53.73
N THR A 506 -1.36 2.52 54.50
CA THR A 506 -0.60 1.36 54.04
C THR A 506 -1.51 0.25 53.51
N ASP A 507 -2.61 -0.01 54.20
CA ASP A 507 -3.55 -1.07 53.84
C ASP A 507 -4.35 -0.70 52.59
N ARG A 508 -4.66 0.61 52.43
CA ARG A 508 -5.24 1.14 51.18
C ARG A 508 -4.29 0.99 50.01
N ASP A 509 -3.01 1.33 50.18
CA ASP A 509 -2.01 1.25 49.11
C ASP A 509 -1.78 -0.22 48.69
N VAL A 510 -1.72 -1.15 49.65
CA VAL A 510 -1.65 -2.59 49.37
C VAL A 510 -2.92 -3.07 48.65
N PHE A 511 -4.11 -2.66 49.12
CA PHE A 511 -5.37 -3.02 48.48
C PHE A 511 -5.45 -2.50 47.03
N PHE A 512 -5.15 -1.24 46.79
CA PHE A 512 -5.14 -0.70 45.42
C PHE A 512 -4.09 -1.38 44.54
N THR A 513 -2.92 -1.71 45.07
CA THR A 513 -1.90 -2.48 44.32
C THR A 513 -2.44 -3.87 43.92
N THR A 514 -3.19 -4.53 44.81
CA THR A 514 -3.81 -5.84 44.48
C THR A 514 -4.95 -5.76 43.46
N VAL A 515 -5.77 -4.72 43.50
CA VAL A 515 -6.96 -4.56 42.63
C VAL A 515 -6.65 -3.73 41.38
N GLN A 516 -5.43 -3.24 41.21
CA GLN A 516 -5.05 -2.30 40.13
C GLN A 516 -5.40 -2.82 38.73
N SER A 517 -5.12 -4.09 38.44
CA SER A 517 -5.45 -4.72 37.15
C SER A 517 -6.95 -4.71 36.87
N LEU A 518 -7.77 -4.96 37.89
CA LEU A 518 -9.23 -4.92 37.80
C LEU A 518 -9.75 -3.48 37.63
N VAL A 519 -9.22 -2.51 38.38
CA VAL A 519 -9.58 -1.09 38.23
C VAL A 519 -9.24 -0.59 36.84
N GLN A 520 -8.09 -0.98 36.29
CA GLN A 520 -7.71 -0.65 34.91
C GLN A 520 -8.68 -1.26 33.89
N LEU A 521 -9.07 -2.52 34.05
CA LEU A 521 -10.05 -3.17 33.17
C LEU A 521 -11.41 -2.47 33.22
N VAL A 522 -11.88 -2.15 34.42
CA VAL A 522 -13.15 -1.45 34.64
C VAL A 522 -13.14 -0.07 34.00
N LYS A 523 -12.01 0.66 34.06
CA LYS A 523 -11.83 1.95 33.38
C LYS A 523 -11.91 1.81 31.85
N ARG A 524 -11.33 0.75 31.27
CA ARG A 524 -11.38 0.48 29.83
C ARG A 524 -12.82 0.33 29.32
N TYR A 525 -13.70 -0.29 30.12
CA TYR A 525 -15.11 -0.51 29.79
C TYR A 525 -16.08 0.55 30.34
N ARG A 526 -15.60 1.74 30.74
CA ARG A 526 -16.45 2.82 31.28
C ARG A 526 -17.53 3.28 30.28
N ASN A 527 -17.20 3.31 29.00
CA ASN A 527 -18.09 3.72 27.90
C ASN A 527 -18.72 2.50 27.19
N GLY A 528 -18.78 1.35 27.87
CA GLY A 528 -19.26 0.09 27.32
C GLY A 528 -18.33 -0.53 26.28
N ILE A 529 -18.79 -1.63 25.67
CA ILE A 529 -18.02 -2.42 24.69
C ILE A 529 -17.67 -1.62 23.42
N LYS A 530 -18.61 -0.77 22.95
CA LYS A 530 -18.39 0.12 21.79
C LYS A 530 -17.33 1.19 22.07
N GLY A 531 -17.34 1.76 23.28
CA GLY A 531 -16.30 2.70 23.71
C GLY A 531 -14.94 2.04 23.76
N HIS A 532 -14.85 0.84 24.34
CA HIS A 532 -13.60 0.07 24.39
C HIS A 532 -13.05 -0.23 22.99
N MET A 533 -13.92 -0.68 22.06
CA MET A 533 -13.54 -0.90 20.66
C MET A 533 -12.93 0.34 20.01
N LYS A 534 -13.56 1.53 20.19
CA LYS A 534 -13.00 2.79 19.66
C LYS A 534 -11.64 3.11 20.28
N THR A 535 -11.47 2.92 21.59
CA THR A 535 -10.19 3.14 22.26
C THR A 535 -9.10 2.22 21.71
N VAL A 536 -9.36 0.92 21.57
CA VAL A 536 -8.36 -0.04 21.04
C VAL A 536 -7.92 0.34 19.62
N ILE A 537 -8.84 0.69 18.74
CA ILE A 537 -8.52 1.10 17.36
C ILE A 537 -7.78 2.44 17.34
N THR A 538 -8.20 3.38 18.19
CA THR A 538 -7.52 4.67 18.37
C THR A 538 -6.08 4.48 18.82
N ASP A 539 -5.83 3.56 19.77
CA ASP A 539 -4.48 3.26 20.26
C ASP A 539 -3.59 2.65 19.16
N LEU A 540 -4.13 1.74 18.33
CA LEU A 540 -3.40 1.20 17.17
C LEU A 540 -3.03 2.29 16.15
N ILE A 541 -3.95 3.20 15.85
CA ILE A 541 -3.69 4.31 14.92
C ILE A 541 -2.70 5.32 15.52
N LYS A 542 -2.78 5.60 16.84
CA LYS A 542 -1.80 6.44 17.55
C LYS A 542 -0.40 5.84 17.50
N ASN A 543 -0.27 4.52 17.66
CA ASN A 543 1.02 3.83 17.55
C ASN A 543 1.66 4.05 16.17
N TYR A 544 0.88 3.89 15.09
CA TYR A 544 1.33 4.20 13.74
C TYR A 544 1.78 5.67 13.60
N LEU A 545 0.94 6.61 14.03
CA LEU A 545 1.19 8.04 13.89
C LEU A 545 2.44 8.50 14.65
N SER A 546 2.66 7.94 15.86
CA SER A 546 3.81 8.28 16.72
C SER A 546 5.17 8.00 16.06
N ILE A 547 5.22 7.01 15.17
CA ILE A 547 6.42 6.66 14.40
C ILE A 547 6.52 7.50 13.13
N GLU A 548 5.45 7.55 12.34
CA GLU A 548 5.49 8.15 11.01
C GLU A 548 5.68 9.67 11.02
N ILE A 549 5.22 10.37 12.07
CA ILE A 549 5.46 11.81 12.25
C ILE A 549 6.96 12.14 12.28
N LEU A 550 7.79 11.25 12.85
CA LEU A 550 9.22 11.49 13.03
C LEU A 550 9.99 11.59 11.70
N PHE A 551 9.44 11.00 10.64
CA PHE A 551 10.04 10.94 9.31
C PHE A 551 9.37 11.90 8.31
N GLN A 552 8.55 12.85 8.76
CA GLN A 552 7.88 13.81 7.86
C GLN A 552 8.72 15.04 7.50
N PHE A 553 9.72 15.39 8.31
CA PHE A 553 10.42 16.67 8.20
C PHE A 553 11.87 16.48 7.73
N GLY A 554 12.05 16.45 6.41
CA GLY A 554 13.37 16.43 5.76
C GLY A 554 13.71 15.10 5.10
N GLN A 555 15.00 14.93 4.78
CA GLN A 555 15.51 13.66 4.26
C GLN A 555 15.73 12.66 5.41
N TYR A 556 15.59 11.37 5.10
CA TYR A 556 15.74 10.25 6.04
C TYR A 556 16.96 10.41 6.96
N ASP A 557 18.14 10.73 6.40
CA ASP A 557 19.39 10.87 7.14
C ASP A 557 19.34 11.97 8.20
N LYS A 558 18.67 13.10 7.91
CA LYS A 558 18.51 14.20 8.85
C LYS A 558 17.56 13.80 9.98
N CYS A 559 16.44 13.15 9.65
CA CYS A 559 15.49 12.65 10.64
C CYS A 559 16.17 11.65 11.58
N LEU A 560 16.94 10.71 11.04
CA LEU A 560 17.64 9.70 11.82
C LEU A 560 18.73 10.32 12.72
N THR A 561 19.47 11.30 12.22
CA THR A 561 20.45 12.03 13.03
C THR A 561 19.79 12.71 14.22
N GLN A 562 18.64 13.38 14.00
CA GLN A 562 17.87 13.99 15.08
C GLN A 562 17.31 12.96 16.08
N LEU A 563 16.86 11.80 15.61
CA LEU A 563 16.37 10.71 16.46
C LEU A 563 17.48 10.11 17.32
N ARG A 564 18.66 9.90 16.72
CA ARG A 564 19.86 9.45 17.41
C ARG A 564 20.29 10.45 18.49
N ASP A 565 20.32 11.74 18.14
CA ASP A 565 20.75 12.78 19.08
C ASP A 565 19.77 12.97 20.25
N LYS A 566 18.47 12.71 20.04
CA LYS A 566 17.44 12.68 21.10
C LYS A 566 17.56 11.46 22.01
N ASN A 567 17.99 10.30 21.50
CA ASN A 567 18.01 9.02 22.21
C ASN A 567 19.42 8.42 22.33
N LYS A 568 20.42 9.22 22.72
CA LYS A 568 21.83 8.75 22.81
C LYS A 568 22.07 7.60 23.79
N ILE A 569 21.22 7.45 24.80
CA ILE A 569 21.35 6.42 25.84
C ILE A 569 20.77 5.08 25.37
N ASP A 570 19.73 5.11 24.54
CA ASP A 570 19.00 3.93 24.10
C ASP A 570 18.93 3.90 22.57
N MET A 571 20.00 3.35 21.98
CA MET A 571 20.08 3.19 20.53
C MET A 571 19.12 2.12 20.02
N HIS A 572 18.80 1.12 20.85
CA HIS A 572 17.89 0.03 20.49
C HIS A 572 16.53 0.57 20.07
N LYS A 573 15.97 1.50 20.85
CA LYS A 573 14.71 2.19 20.51
C LYS A 573 14.76 2.94 19.18
N VAL A 574 15.91 3.53 18.82
CA VAL A 574 16.08 4.20 17.53
C VAL A 574 16.04 3.18 16.40
N VAL A 575 16.74 2.05 16.54
CA VAL A 575 16.73 0.98 15.54
C VAL A 575 15.33 0.36 15.41
N GLU A 576 14.60 0.13 16.50
CA GLU A 576 13.20 -0.32 16.47
C GLU A 576 12.27 0.67 15.74
N THR A 577 12.48 1.97 15.97
CA THR A 577 11.70 3.03 15.29
C THR A 577 11.98 3.01 13.78
N VAL A 578 13.24 2.84 13.38
CA VAL A 578 13.63 2.69 11.97
C VAL A 578 13.08 1.41 11.37
N PHE A 579 13.14 0.29 12.10
CA PHE A 579 12.60 -1.00 11.67
C PHE A 579 11.09 -0.92 11.43
N SER A 580 10.34 -0.26 12.33
CA SER A 580 8.92 0.03 12.14
C SER A 580 8.66 0.91 10.91
N HIS A 581 9.48 1.93 10.67
CA HIS A 581 9.33 2.80 9.51
C HIS A 581 9.69 2.10 8.19
N ALA A 582 10.69 1.21 8.18
CA ALA A 582 11.13 0.50 6.98
C ALA A 582 10.00 -0.28 6.30
N ASN A 583 9.05 -0.81 7.08
CA ASN A 583 7.89 -1.57 6.61
C ASN A 583 6.59 -0.74 6.55
N PHE A 584 6.67 0.55 6.19
CA PHE A 584 5.51 1.44 6.11
C PHE A 584 4.40 0.94 5.17
N ASN A 585 4.72 0.23 4.08
CA ASN A 585 3.70 -0.26 3.12
C ASN A 585 2.68 -1.21 3.78
N SER A 586 3.17 -2.15 4.59
CA SER A 586 2.34 -3.11 5.33
C SER A 586 1.49 -2.41 6.37
N LYS A 587 2.10 -1.44 7.09
CA LYS A 587 1.41 -0.59 8.08
C LYS A 587 0.31 0.26 7.46
N ASN A 588 0.56 0.85 6.29
CA ASN A 588 -0.41 1.68 5.58
C ASN A 588 -1.64 0.87 5.19
N THR A 589 -1.46 -0.38 4.76
CA THR A 589 -2.55 -1.29 4.44
C THR A 589 -3.39 -1.60 5.68
N LEU A 590 -2.75 -1.89 6.82
CA LEU A 590 -3.43 -2.12 8.10
C LEU A 590 -4.25 -0.89 8.54
N VAL A 591 -3.66 0.29 8.55
CA VAL A 591 -4.35 1.52 9.01
C VAL A 591 -5.53 1.85 8.12
N ILE A 592 -5.40 1.70 6.79
CA ILE A 592 -6.52 1.90 5.85
C ILE A 592 -7.67 0.93 6.16
N MET A 593 -7.38 -0.37 6.35
CA MET A 593 -8.41 -1.37 6.70
C MET A 593 -9.09 -1.09 8.05
N LEU A 594 -8.33 -0.63 9.05
CA LEU A 594 -8.88 -0.25 10.36
C LEU A 594 -9.84 0.95 10.24
N ILE A 595 -9.46 1.96 9.46
CA ILE A 595 -10.31 3.13 9.20
C ILE A 595 -11.57 2.70 8.44
N ASP A 596 -11.44 1.91 7.37
CA ASP A 596 -12.58 1.42 6.57
C ASP A 596 -13.63 0.69 7.43
N LEU A 597 -13.21 -0.33 8.17
CA LEU A 597 -14.13 -1.16 8.96
C LEU A 597 -14.73 -0.44 10.18
N LEU A 598 -14.04 0.57 10.71
CA LEU A 598 -14.56 1.41 11.79
C LEU A 598 -15.74 2.24 11.30
N PHE A 599 -15.64 2.83 10.10
CA PHE A 599 -16.58 3.81 9.58
C PHE A 599 -17.67 3.25 8.66
N GLU A 600 -17.51 2.03 8.14
CA GLU A 600 -18.54 1.35 7.36
C GLU A 600 -19.86 1.18 8.15
N ARG A 601 -19.79 1.02 9.48
CA ARG A 601 -20.95 0.67 10.33
C ARG A 601 -21.32 1.67 11.42
N ASP A 602 -20.43 2.60 11.82
CA ASP A 602 -20.74 3.63 12.83
C ASP A 602 -20.41 5.04 12.30
N PRO A 603 -21.41 5.79 11.81
CA PRO A 603 -21.22 7.13 11.28
C PRO A 603 -21.15 8.19 12.38
N ARG A 604 -20.63 7.87 13.58
CA ARG A 604 -20.44 8.84 14.68
C ARG A 604 -18.98 8.95 15.10
N LEU A 605 -18.38 10.10 14.77
CA LEU A 605 -17.05 10.52 15.20
C LEU A 605 -17.12 11.01 16.66
N THR A 606 -16.18 10.54 17.47
CA THR A 606 -15.87 11.15 18.77
C THR A 606 -14.79 12.22 18.57
N ASP A 607 -14.81 13.30 19.35
CA ASP A 607 -13.84 14.42 19.22
C ASP A 607 -12.38 13.96 19.22
N GLU A 608 -12.04 12.97 20.05
CA GLU A 608 -10.69 12.37 20.10
C GLU A 608 -10.26 11.75 18.76
N LEU A 609 -11.20 11.13 18.05
CA LEU A 609 -10.92 10.45 16.80
C LEU A 609 -10.88 11.45 15.63
N THR A 610 -11.67 12.53 15.69
CA THR A 610 -11.56 13.67 14.78
C THR A 610 -10.19 14.34 14.87
N ALA A 611 -9.68 14.55 16.09
CA ALA A 611 -8.35 15.10 16.30
C ALA A 611 -7.26 14.18 15.72
N LEU A 612 -7.34 12.87 15.98
CA LEU A 612 -6.41 11.88 15.45
C LEU A 612 -6.40 11.81 13.92
N LEU A 613 -7.57 11.77 13.28
CA LEU A 613 -7.67 11.77 11.83
C LEU A 613 -7.12 13.07 11.24
N SER A 614 -7.33 14.21 11.91
CA SER A 614 -6.77 15.49 11.48
C SER A 614 -5.25 15.46 11.50
N GLU A 615 -4.64 14.89 12.55
CA GLU A 615 -3.19 14.70 12.61
C GLU A 615 -2.67 13.76 11.51
N LEU A 616 -3.40 12.69 11.17
CA LEU A 616 -3.05 11.81 10.05
C LEU A 616 -3.04 12.54 8.70
N THR A 617 -3.90 13.56 8.51
CA THR A 617 -3.90 14.34 7.26
C THR A 617 -2.67 15.22 7.08
N LEU A 618 -1.88 15.44 8.14
CA LEU A 618 -0.63 16.21 8.11
C LEU A 618 0.55 15.42 7.55
N LEU A 619 0.41 14.10 7.33
CA LEU A 619 1.45 13.28 6.71
C LEU A 619 1.59 13.67 5.23
N THR A 620 2.73 14.23 4.84
CA THR A 620 2.96 14.81 3.49
C THR A 620 3.81 13.94 2.57
N HIS A 621 4.56 12.98 3.12
CA HIS A 621 5.40 12.07 2.33
C HIS A 621 4.56 11.18 1.40
N THR A 622 5.09 10.89 0.20
CA THR A 622 4.46 10.01 -0.80
C THR A 622 4.12 8.62 -0.25
N ASN A 623 4.95 8.13 0.67
CA ASN A 623 4.83 6.80 1.26
C ASN A 623 3.49 6.64 2.01
N ASN A 624 3.09 7.66 2.77
CA ASN A 624 1.92 7.64 3.65
C ASN A 624 0.72 8.39 3.07
N ALA A 625 0.84 8.88 1.82
CA ALA A 625 -0.18 9.68 1.16
C ALA A 625 -1.55 8.98 1.12
N LYS A 626 -1.59 7.67 0.87
CA LYS A 626 -2.83 6.88 0.86
C LYS A 626 -3.56 6.87 2.21
N VAL A 627 -2.82 6.82 3.32
CA VAL A 627 -3.40 6.85 4.67
C VAL A 627 -3.94 8.24 4.98
N ALA A 628 -3.16 9.28 4.68
CA ALA A 628 -3.57 10.68 4.86
C ALA A 628 -4.82 11.02 4.05
N LEU A 629 -4.86 10.56 2.79
CA LEU A 629 -5.99 10.66 1.88
C LEU A 629 -7.22 9.96 2.46
N LYS A 630 -7.07 8.72 2.95
CA LYS A 630 -8.19 7.99 3.54
C LYS A 630 -8.73 8.65 4.81
N ALA A 631 -7.85 9.11 5.70
CA ALA A 631 -8.24 9.86 6.90
C ALA A 631 -9.00 11.14 6.53
N ARG A 632 -8.55 11.84 5.48
CA ARG A 632 -9.22 13.03 4.95
C ARG A 632 -10.58 12.71 4.35
N GLN A 633 -10.69 11.66 3.54
CA GLN A 633 -11.98 11.20 2.96
C GLN A 633 -13.01 10.98 4.06
N VAL A 634 -12.62 10.31 5.15
CA VAL A 634 -13.51 10.12 6.30
C VAL A 634 -13.89 11.46 6.93
N LEU A 635 -12.94 12.35 7.24
CA LEU A 635 -13.27 13.67 7.82
C LEU A 635 -14.24 14.46 6.93
N ILE A 636 -14.06 14.36 5.61
CA ILE A 636 -14.92 14.98 4.59
C ILE A 636 -16.32 14.35 4.57
N GLU A 637 -16.43 13.03 4.62
CA GLU A 637 -17.71 12.31 4.69
C GLU A 637 -18.53 12.71 5.91
N PHE A 638 -17.87 12.92 7.05
CA PHE A 638 -18.53 13.29 8.31
C PHE A 638 -18.98 14.75 8.39
N GLN A 639 -18.41 15.63 7.56
CA GLN A 639 -18.93 16.99 7.38
C GLN A 639 -20.22 16.99 6.55
N GLN A 640 -20.52 15.93 5.80
CA GLN A 640 -21.78 15.78 5.06
C GLN A 640 -22.87 15.21 5.98
N PRO A 641 -24.14 15.63 5.80
CA PRO A 641 -25.24 14.98 6.49
C PRO A 641 -25.34 13.49 6.08
N PRO A 642 -25.55 12.57 7.05
CA PRO A 642 -25.58 11.14 6.79
C PRO A 642 -26.59 10.76 5.69
N TYR A 643 -26.25 9.75 4.89
CA TYR A 643 -27.11 9.27 3.80
C TYR A 643 -28.56 9.03 4.24
N GLU A 644 -28.76 8.34 5.38
CA GLU A 644 -30.10 8.01 5.90
C GLU A 644 -30.89 9.27 6.29
N LEU A 645 -30.21 10.30 6.80
CA LEU A 645 -30.86 11.58 7.13
C LEU A 645 -31.36 12.26 5.84
N ARG A 646 -30.49 12.33 4.81
CA ARG A 646 -30.84 12.91 3.51
C ARG A 646 -31.93 12.14 2.79
N LEU A 647 -31.92 10.81 2.87
CA LEU A 647 -32.96 9.94 2.32
C LEU A 647 -34.32 10.26 2.97
N ASN A 648 -34.38 10.27 4.30
CA ASN A 648 -35.62 10.58 5.03
C ASN A 648 -36.13 12.00 4.74
N GLN A 649 -35.22 12.98 4.59
CA GLN A 649 -35.58 14.34 4.23
C GLN A 649 -36.17 14.42 2.82
N MET A 650 -35.53 13.80 1.82
CA MET A 650 -36.05 13.76 0.46
C MET A 650 -37.38 13.02 0.38
N GLU A 651 -37.53 11.93 1.11
CA GLU A 651 -38.79 11.19 1.20
C GLU A 651 -39.90 12.07 1.79
N SER A 652 -39.63 12.80 2.87
CA SER A 652 -40.57 13.76 3.45
C SER A 652 -40.98 14.86 2.46
N ILE A 653 -40.05 15.36 1.62
CA ILE A 653 -40.38 16.36 0.58
C ILE A 653 -41.26 15.74 -0.51
N PHE A 654 -40.94 14.52 -0.98
CA PHE A 654 -41.79 13.84 -1.97
C PHE A 654 -43.18 13.55 -1.42
N LEU A 655 -43.29 13.06 -0.18
CA LEU A 655 -44.57 12.75 0.46
C LEU A 655 -45.39 14.02 0.78
N SER A 656 -44.76 15.13 1.13
CA SER A 656 -45.44 16.41 1.37
C SER A 656 -45.86 17.15 0.08
N ALA A 657 -45.32 16.76 -1.07
CA ALA A 657 -45.79 17.22 -2.37
C ALA A 657 -47.05 16.47 -2.84
N LEU A 658 -47.43 15.38 -2.16
CA LEU A 658 -48.62 14.58 -2.42
C LEU A 658 -49.76 14.98 -1.47
N ASP A 659 -50.93 15.30 -2.01
CA ASP A 659 -52.15 15.52 -1.22
C ASP A 659 -52.62 14.21 -0.56
N MET A 660 -53.32 14.28 0.59
CA MET A 660 -53.78 13.13 1.39
C MET A 660 -54.63 12.11 0.60
N TYR A 661 -55.20 12.52 -0.54
CA TYR A 661 -56.00 11.70 -1.43
C TYR A 661 -55.41 11.53 -2.85
N GLY A 662 -54.20 12.02 -3.11
CA GLY A 662 -53.46 11.79 -4.37
C GLY A 662 -53.97 12.51 -5.63
N HIS A 663 -54.86 13.50 -5.49
CA HIS A 663 -55.55 14.14 -6.63
C HIS A 663 -55.05 15.54 -7.02
N LYS A 664 -54.22 16.21 -6.20
CA LYS A 664 -53.61 17.52 -6.56
C LYS A 664 -52.10 17.49 -6.34
N PHE A 665 -51.35 17.75 -7.42
CA PHE A 665 -49.90 17.82 -7.44
C PHE A 665 -49.43 19.24 -7.12
N CYS A 666 -48.77 19.43 -5.97
CA CYS A 666 -48.26 20.73 -5.54
C CYS A 666 -46.84 20.96 -6.08
N GLN A 667 -46.73 21.55 -7.28
CA GLN A 667 -45.45 21.82 -7.95
C GLN A 667 -44.47 22.67 -7.11
N GLU A 668 -44.96 23.52 -6.20
CA GLU A 668 -44.15 24.41 -5.36
C GLU A 668 -43.21 23.68 -4.39
N ASN A 669 -43.61 22.54 -3.84
CA ASN A 669 -42.75 21.77 -2.93
C ASN A 669 -41.66 21.00 -3.69
N LEU A 670 -41.92 20.59 -4.93
CA LEU A 670 -40.92 19.97 -5.81
C LEU A 670 -39.95 21.00 -6.41
N GLN A 671 -40.40 22.25 -6.60
CA GLN A 671 -39.51 23.36 -6.96
C GLN A 671 -38.37 23.52 -5.96
N LYS A 672 -38.60 23.22 -4.66
CA LYS A 672 -37.51 23.19 -3.68
C LYS A 672 -36.42 22.18 -4.05
N LEU A 673 -36.75 20.97 -4.51
CA LEU A 673 -35.76 19.99 -4.96
C LEU A 673 -35.16 20.33 -6.34
N ILE A 674 -35.94 20.95 -7.23
CA ILE A 674 -35.49 21.31 -8.58
C ILE A 674 -34.54 22.51 -8.55
N LEU A 675 -34.85 23.52 -7.75
CA LEU A 675 -34.07 24.77 -7.59
C LEU A 675 -33.09 24.72 -6.43
N SER A 676 -33.20 23.73 -5.52
CA SER A 676 -32.21 23.51 -4.46
C SER A 676 -30.82 23.56 -5.07
N GLU A 677 -29.79 23.99 -4.37
CA GLU A 677 -28.45 23.94 -4.95
C GLU A 677 -27.72 22.65 -4.54
N THR A 678 -28.44 21.65 -4.01
CA THR A 678 -27.85 20.46 -3.36
C THR A 678 -27.44 19.29 -4.26
N SER A 679 -26.46 18.48 -3.83
CA SER A 679 -26.15 17.19 -4.46
C SER A 679 -27.22 16.14 -4.12
N ILE A 680 -28.07 15.79 -5.10
CA ILE A 680 -29.21 14.88 -4.89
C ILE A 680 -29.12 13.55 -5.63
N PHE A 681 -28.26 13.40 -6.65
CA PHE A 681 -28.27 12.22 -7.54
C PHE A 681 -27.84 10.91 -6.86
N ASP A 682 -27.07 11.00 -5.78
CA ASP A 682 -26.67 9.87 -4.93
C ASP A 682 -27.81 9.32 -4.07
N VAL A 683 -28.88 10.09 -3.84
CA VAL A 683 -30.05 9.65 -3.06
C VAL A 683 -31.28 9.50 -3.94
N LEU A 684 -31.45 10.38 -4.94
CA LEU A 684 -32.64 10.49 -5.80
C LEU A 684 -33.00 9.17 -6.49
N HIS A 685 -32.00 8.39 -6.89
CA HIS A 685 -32.22 7.14 -7.61
C HIS A 685 -32.95 6.07 -6.78
N SER A 686 -32.89 6.15 -5.44
CA SER A 686 -33.64 5.24 -4.57
C SER A 686 -35.15 5.40 -4.74
N PHE A 687 -35.61 6.59 -5.15
CA PHE A 687 -37.03 6.90 -5.33
C PHE A 687 -37.57 6.51 -6.72
N TYR A 688 -36.72 6.14 -7.68
CA TYR A 688 -37.17 5.62 -8.98
C TYR A 688 -37.94 4.30 -8.84
N PHE A 689 -37.65 3.56 -7.77
CA PHE A 689 -38.20 2.24 -7.46
C PHE A 689 -39.13 2.28 -6.23
N HIS A 690 -39.60 3.45 -5.85
CA HIS A 690 -40.48 3.62 -4.68
C HIS A 690 -41.85 2.93 -4.90
N PRO A 691 -42.48 2.34 -3.86
CA PRO A 691 -43.78 1.65 -4.00
C PRO A 691 -44.91 2.56 -4.48
N ASN A 692 -44.86 3.85 -4.16
CA ASN A 692 -45.83 4.83 -4.65
C ASN A 692 -45.50 5.32 -6.07
N ILE A 693 -46.41 5.09 -7.02
CA ILE A 693 -46.27 5.45 -8.44
C ILE A 693 -46.05 6.95 -8.65
N GLN A 694 -46.74 7.81 -7.89
CA GLN A 694 -46.59 9.27 -8.03
C GLN A 694 -45.22 9.75 -7.56
N VAL A 695 -44.63 9.09 -6.55
CA VAL A 695 -43.24 9.36 -6.12
C VAL A 695 -42.27 8.99 -7.24
N ARG A 696 -42.46 7.85 -7.91
CA ARG A 696 -41.60 7.44 -9.05
C ARG A 696 -41.64 8.46 -10.20
N GLN A 697 -42.84 8.89 -10.60
CA GLN A 697 -43.01 9.91 -11.65
C GLN A 697 -42.35 11.23 -11.26
N SER A 698 -42.58 11.68 -10.02
CA SER A 698 -41.99 12.91 -9.50
C SER A 698 -40.46 12.84 -9.45
N ALA A 699 -39.90 11.71 -9.00
CA ALA A 699 -38.46 11.52 -8.92
C ALA A 699 -37.78 11.57 -10.31
N LEU A 700 -38.39 10.96 -11.33
CA LEU A 700 -37.91 11.03 -12.72
C LEU A 700 -38.03 12.45 -13.30
N GLU A 701 -39.12 13.17 -13.04
CA GLU A 701 -39.24 14.58 -13.46
C GLU A 701 -38.21 15.48 -12.78
N VAL A 702 -38.00 15.33 -11.47
CA VAL A 702 -36.95 16.05 -10.73
C VAL A 702 -35.60 15.76 -11.37
N TYR A 703 -35.29 14.51 -11.70
CA TYR A 703 -34.04 14.17 -12.39
C TYR A 703 -33.87 14.89 -13.73
N VAL A 704 -34.90 14.90 -14.60
CA VAL A 704 -34.84 15.59 -15.90
C VAL A 704 -34.60 17.09 -15.70
N ARG A 705 -35.42 17.76 -14.89
CA ARG A 705 -35.31 19.20 -14.65
C ARG A 705 -33.97 19.59 -14.03
N ARG A 706 -33.43 18.73 -13.16
CA ARG A 706 -32.12 18.92 -12.52
C ARG A 706 -30.96 18.77 -13.50
N SER A 707 -30.99 17.71 -14.31
CA SER A 707 -29.90 17.38 -15.24
C SER A 707 -29.81 18.41 -16.36
N TYR A 708 -30.96 18.89 -16.83
CA TYR A 708 -31.08 19.86 -17.92
C TYR A 708 -31.32 21.30 -17.45
N ILE A 709 -30.88 21.66 -16.24
CA ILE A 709 -31.08 23.01 -15.68
C ILE A 709 -30.45 24.14 -16.54
N SER A 710 -29.42 23.83 -17.32
CA SER A 710 -28.77 24.77 -18.26
C SER A 710 -29.39 24.79 -19.66
N TYR A 711 -30.52 24.10 -19.87
CA TYR A 711 -31.21 23.98 -21.14
C TYR A 711 -32.66 24.45 -20.99
N ASP A 712 -33.23 24.95 -22.09
CA ASP A 712 -34.62 25.41 -22.09
C ASP A 712 -35.57 24.22 -22.30
N LEU A 713 -36.10 23.68 -21.21
CA LEU A 713 -37.10 22.60 -21.20
C LEU A 713 -38.47 23.15 -21.64
N THR A 714 -39.03 22.59 -22.70
CA THR A 714 -40.30 23.04 -23.31
C THR A 714 -41.51 22.23 -22.86
N SER A 715 -41.35 20.91 -22.74
CA SER A 715 -42.43 20.00 -22.34
C SER A 715 -41.86 18.81 -21.59
N ILE A 716 -42.62 18.33 -20.61
CA ILE A 716 -42.38 17.12 -19.84
C ILE A 716 -43.72 16.38 -19.75
N GLN A 717 -43.76 15.12 -20.15
CA GLN A 717 -44.96 14.29 -20.18
C GLN A 717 -44.69 12.97 -19.44
N HIS A 718 -45.59 12.63 -18.53
CA HIS A 718 -45.57 11.37 -17.79
C HIS A 718 -46.33 10.30 -18.57
N GLY A 719 -45.73 9.12 -18.69
CA GLY A 719 -46.31 7.96 -19.38
C GLY A 719 -46.02 6.66 -18.66
N PHE A 720 -46.56 5.57 -19.20
CA PHE A 720 -46.34 4.20 -18.72
C PHE A 720 -46.08 3.27 -19.90
N LEU A 721 -45.18 2.32 -19.70
CA LEU A 721 -45.02 1.17 -20.61
C LEU A 721 -46.13 0.14 -20.36
N SER A 722 -46.25 -0.83 -21.26
CA SER A 722 -47.26 -1.90 -21.15
C SER A 722 -47.17 -2.72 -19.86
N ASP A 723 -46.01 -2.73 -19.21
CA ASP A 723 -45.71 -3.45 -17.97
C ASP A 723 -45.90 -2.63 -16.68
N GLY A 724 -46.38 -1.38 -16.80
CA GLY A 724 -46.56 -0.47 -15.68
C GLY A 724 -45.31 0.29 -15.23
N THR A 725 -44.20 0.20 -15.99
CA THR A 725 -42.99 1.00 -15.75
C THR A 725 -43.25 2.47 -16.06
N CYS A 726 -42.88 3.37 -15.15
CA CYS A 726 -43.02 4.82 -15.33
C CYS A 726 -42.02 5.33 -16.37
N THR A 727 -42.50 6.15 -17.31
CA THR A 727 -41.65 6.83 -18.30
C THR A 727 -41.86 8.33 -18.25
N VAL A 728 -40.81 9.11 -18.49
CA VAL A 728 -40.89 10.56 -18.65
C VAL A 728 -40.33 10.96 -20.00
N GLN A 729 -41.17 11.55 -20.85
CA GLN A 729 -40.77 12.12 -22.13
C GLN A 729 -40.56 13.62 -21.99
N PHE A 730 -39.49 14.16 -22.56
CA PHE A 730 -39.16 15.59 -22.48
C PHE A 730 -38.67 16.14 -23.82
N SER A 731 -38.90 17.44 -24.04
CA SER A 731 -38.36 18.20 -25.18
C SER A 731 -37.60 19.43 -24.68
N LEU A 732 -36.45 19.73 -25.28
CA LEU A 732 -35.61 20.88 -24.91
C LEU A 732 -34.99 21.57 -26.12
N TYR A 733 -34.56 22.81 -25.91
CA TYR A 733 -33.69 23.55 -26.82
C TYR A 733 -32.27 23.65 -26.25
N LEU A 734 -31.28 23.62 -27.14
CA LEU A 734 -29.89 23.91 -26.76
C LEU A 734 -29.78 25.40 -26.34
N PRO A 735 -28.97 25.77 -25.34
CA PRO A 735 -28.75 27.18 -25.02
C PRO A 735 -28.04 27.93 -26.15
N LEU A 736 -28.18 29.26 -26.23
CA LEU A 736 -27.60 30.10 -27.29
C LEU A 736 -26.07 29.92 -27.45
N ASN A 737 -25.37 29.80 -26.32
CA ASN A 737 -23.92 29.63 -26.27
C ASN A 737 -23.47 28.16 -26.48
N HIS A 738 -24.37 27.25 -26.81
CA HIS A 738 -24.04 25.85 -27.00
C HIS A 738 -23.16 25.64 -28.26
N PRO A 739 -22.08 24.84 -28.20
CA PRO A 739 -21.17 24.63 -29.34
C PRO A 739 -21.88 24.20 -30.63
N ASN A 740 -22.89 23.31 -30.52
CA ASN A 740 -23.68 22.86 -31.69
C ASN A 740 -24.61 23.94 -32.31
N ARG A 741 -24.77 25.13 -31.70
CA ARG A 741 -25.43 26.29 -32.32
C ARG A 741 -24.44 27.19 -33.07
N LEU A 742 -23.14 27.09 -32.77
CA LEU A 742 -22.09 28.00 -33.24
C LEU A 742 -21.20 27.25 -34.26
N TYR A 743 -21.53 27.33 -35.55
CA TYR A 743 -20.70 26.73 -36.61
C TYR A 743 -19.74 27.76 -37.23
N VAL A 744 -18.50 27.34 -37.48
CA VAL A 744 -17.42 28.10 -38.13
C VAL A 744 -17.31 27.64 -39.58
N GLN A 745 -17.45 28.54 -40.56
CA GLN A 745 -16.93 28.28 -41.90
C GLN A 745 -15.41 28.39 -41.85
N GLU A 746 -14.68 27.29 -42.06
CA GLU A 746 -13.24 27.35 -42.32
C GLU A 746 -13.00 28.05 -43.66
N ASN A 747 -12.65 29.34 -43.63
CA ASN A 747 -12.05 30.02 -44.77
C ASN A 747 -10.54 30.14 -44.57
N THR A 748 -9.82 29.87 -45.66
CA THR A 748 -8.36 29.80 -45.77
C THR A 748 -7.63 31.03 -45.26
N VAL A 749 -6.53 30.77 -44.55
CA VAL A 749 -5.53 31.71 -44.03
C VAL A 749 -5.12 32.76 -45.08
N ARG A 750 -5.34 34.04 -44.76
CA ARG A 750 -4.58 35.16 -45.32
C ARG A 750 -4.19 36.12 -44.20
N ASN A 751 -2.88 36.19 -43.94
CA ASN A 751 -2.16 37.19 -43.14
C ASN A 751 -2.63 37.40 -41.68
N GLY A 752 -2.10 36.58 -40.77
CA GLY A 752 -1.56 37.00 -39.47
C GLY A 752 -2.47 37.67 -38.42
N SER A 753 -3.76 37.85 -38.70
CA SER A 753 -4.75 38.44 -37.80
C SER A 753 -6.00 37.55 -37.82
N PHE A 754 -6.28 36.88 -36.69
CA PHE A 754 -7.53 36.15 -36.51
C PHE A 754 -8.68 37.14 -36.30
N THR A 755 -9.38 37.51 -37.37
CA THR A 755 -10.73 38.06 -37.27
C THR A 755 -11.71 36.97 -37.72
N ASP A 756 -12.22 36.22 -36.74
CA ASP A 756 -13.29 35.22 -36.90
C ASP A 756 -14.65 35.93 -37.07
N ASP A 757 -14.92 36.37 -38.31
CA ASP A 757 -16.26 36.76 -38.73
C ASP A 757 -17.12 35.50 -38.92
N MET A 758 -17.54 34.89 -37.80
CA MET A 758 -18.58 33.86 -37.81
C MET A 758 -19.96 34.49 -38.02
N VAL A 759 -20.65 34.04 -39.06
CA VAL A 759 -22.07 34.32 -39.32
C VAL A 759 -22.90 33.44 -38.40
N ILE A 760 -23.65 34.05 -37.48
CA ILE A 760 -24.75 33.38 -36.78
C ILE A 760 -25.75 32.97 -37.86
N MET A 761 -26.11 31.68 -37.95
CA MET A 761 -27.25 31.31 -38.80
C MET A 761 -28.46 32.08 -38.29
N ASP A 762 -29.07 32.92 -39.13
CA ASP A 762 -30.36 33.52 -38.81
C ASP A 762 -31.32 32.42 -38.34
N ASP A 763 -32.07 32.71 -37.28
CA ASP A 763 -33.03 31.88 -36.53
C ASP A 763 -34.23 31.41 -37.38
N GLU A 764 -34.04 31.06 -38.66
CA GLU A 764 -35.13 30.76 -39.58
C GLU A 764 -35.75 29.37 -39.42
N ASP A 765 -35.11 28.43 -38.70
CA ASP A 765 -35.74 27.15 -38.34
C ASP A 765 -35.39 26.69 -36.91
N PRO A 766 -36.23 27.03 -35.91
CA PRO A 766 -36.04 26.63 -34.51
C PRO A 766 -35.93 25.11 -34.31
N GLN A 767 -36.46 24.30 -35.23
CA GLN A 767 -36.53 22.85 -35.06
C GLN A 767 -35.15 22.16 -35.09
N LEU A 768 -34.14 22.76 -35.73
CA LEU A 768 -32.76 22.23 -35.81
C LEU A 768 -32.09 22.05 -34.43
N PHE A 769 -32.46 22.90 -33.46
CA PHE A 769 -31.85 22.93 -32.13
C PHE A 769 -32.71 22.24 -31.06
N ARG A 770 -33.87 21.69 -31.45
CA ARG A 770 -34.74 20.92 -30.56
C ARG A 770 -34.17 19.51 -30.36
N ARG A 771 -34.25 19.00 -29.14
CA ARG A 771 -33.93 17.61 -28.78
C ARG A 771 -35.11 17.03 -28.02
N THR A 772 -35.41 15.75 -28.25
CA THR A 772 -36.44 15.02 -27.51
C THR A 772 -35.84 13.81 -26.82
N GLY A 773 -36.17 13.59 -25.56
CA GLY A 773 -35.66 12.46 -24.79
C GLY A 773 -36.77 11.68 -24.08
N ILE A 774 -36.48 10.43 -23.76
CA ILE A 774 -37.32 9.58 -22.90
C ILE A 774 -36.47 8.93 -21.82
N ILE A 775 -37.02 8.82 -20.62
CA ILE A 775 -36.40 8.19 -19.46
C ILE A 775 -37.31 7.08 -18.93
N ALA A 776 -36.75 5.92 -18.60
CA ALA A 776 -37.44 4.83 -17.92
C ALA A 776 -36.56 4.18 -16.85
N ALA A 777 -37.17 3.64 -15.79
CA ALA A 777 -36.47 2.97 -14.69
C ALA A 777 -36.98 1.54 -14.48
N PHE A 778 -36.08 0.56 -14.55
CA PHE A 778 -36.37 -0.87 -14.48
C PHE A 778 -35.72 -1.52 -13.26
N ASP A 779 -36.44 -2.45 -12.64
CA ASP A 779 -35.92 -3.20 -11.48
C ASP A 779 -34.81 -4.20 -11.86
N SER A 780 -34.71 -4.60 -13.13
CA SER A 780 -33.68 -5.53 -13.62
C SER A 780 -33.27 -5.25 -15.07
N LEU A 781 -32.08 -5.69 -15.44
CA LEU A 781 -31.54 -5.56 -16.80
C LEU A 781 -32.36 -6.35 -17.82
N GLU A 782 -32.80 -7.55 -17.48
CA GLU A 782 -33.61 -8.40 -18.38
C GLU A 782 -34.94 -7.73 -18.74
N ARG A 783 -35.58 -7.10 -17.76
CA ARG A 783 -36.81 -6.34 -17.98
C ARG A 783 -36.57 -5.14 -18.89
N ALA A 784 -35.46 -4.43 -18.69
CA ALA A 784 -35.06 -3.34 -19.57
C ALA A 784 -34.87 -3.81 -21.03
N LYS A 785 -34.27 -5.00 -21.25
CA LYS A 785 -34.09 -5.57 -22.60
C LYS A 785 -35.43 -5.89 -23.30
N ASN A 786 -36.39 -6.44 -22.57
CA ASN A 786 -37.69 -6.85 -23.12
C ASN A 786 -38.56 -5.66 -23.55
N TYR A 787 -38.52 -4.55 -22.81
CA TYR A 787 -39.37 -3.38 -23.05
C TYR A 787 -38.64 -2.20 -23.73
N PHE A 788 -37.39 -2.38 -24.13
CA PHE A 788 -36.60 -1.31 -24.78
C PHE A 788 -37.23 -0.84 -26.10
N ASP A 789 -37.80 -1.76 -26.89
CA ASP A 789 -38.42 -1.41 -28.17
C ASP A 789 -39.66 -0.51 -27.99
N GLU A 790 -40.37 -0.61 -26.85
CA GLU A 790 -41.49 0.28 -26.54
C GLU A 790 -41.05 1.73 -26.30
N LEU A 791 -39.84 1.94 -25.76
CA LEU A 791 -39.25 3.27 -25.56
C LEU A 791 -38.96 3.98 -26.89
N LEU A 792 -38.86 3.24 -28.00
CA LEU A 792 -38.61 3.76 -29.33
C LEU A 792 -39.89 4.23 -30.05
N ILE A 793 -41.06 3.76 -29.62
CA ILE A 793 -42.36 4.05 -30.25
C ILE A 793 -42.65 5.56 -30.31
N PRO A 794 -42.46 6.37 -29.23
CA PRO A 794 -42.76 7.80 -29.26
C PRO A 794 -41.95 8.61 -30.28
N PHE A 795 -40.81 8.09 -30.76
CA PHE A 795 -39.98 8.75 -31.77
C PHE A 795 -40.43 8.43 -33.22
N SER A 796 -41.45 7.60 -33.40
CA SER A 796 -41.96 7.14 -34.71
C SER A 796 -42.85 8.16 -35.41
N SER A 797 -43.41 9.12 -34.68
CA SER A 797 -44.45 10.05 -35.14
C SER A 797 -43.94 11.43 -35.56
N MET A 798 -42.62 11.64 -35.60
CA MET A 798 -42.03 12.92 -36.03
C MET A 798 -41.80 12.91 -37.55
N PRO A 799 -42.29 13.91 -38.32
CA PRO A 799 -42.12 13.93 -39.75
C PRO A 799 -40.63 13.99 -40.11
N SER A 800 -40.18 13.04 -40.93
CA SER A 800 -38.92 13.16 -41.64
C SER A 800 -39.09 14.33 -42.63
N TYR A 801 -38.46 15.47 -42.39
CA TYR A 801 -38.47 16.57 -43.37
C TYR A 801 -37.66 16.14 -44.59
N THR A 802 -38.36 15.62 -45.60
CA THR A 802 -37.90 15.67 -46.98
C THR A 802 -37.85 17.14 -47.38
N ARG A 803 -36.66 17.67 -47.67
CA ARG A 803 -36.47 18.99 -48.30
C ARG A 803 -37.38 19.09 -49.52
N SER A 804 -38.47 19.85 -49.43
CA SER A 804 -39.25 20.26 -50.60
C SER A 804 -38.41 21.25 -51.40
N SER A 805 -37.97 20.81 -52.57
CA SER A 805 -37.29 21.61 -53.58
C SER A 805 -38.23 22.69 -54.15
N THR A 806 -38.35 23.85 -53.50
CA THR A 806 -38.90 25.06 -54.15
C THR A 806 -38.63 26.29 -53.28
N THR A 807 -37.45 26.90 -53.42
CA THR A 807 -37.30 28.35 -53.67
C THR A 807 -35.82 28.70 -53.79
N SER A 808 -35.46 29.26 -54.93
CA SER A 808 -34.14 29.76 -55.27
C SER A 808 -33.73 30.90 -54.31
N ARG A 809 -32.72 30.68 -53.46
CA ARG A 809 -31.99 31.81 -52.85
C ARG A 809 -30.90 32.27 -53.81
N LYS A 810 -31.23 33.30 -54.59
CA LYS A 810 -30.27 34.13 -55.34
C LYS A 810 -29.33 34.79 -54.33
N LEU A 811 -28.07 34.37 -54.31
CA LEU A 811 -26.97 35.17 -53.77
C LEU A 811 -26.66 36.27 -54.80
N LEU A 812 -26.99 37.52 -54.46
CA LEU A 812 -26.53 38.70 -55.19
C LEU A 812 -25.03 38.88 -54.89
N TYR A 813 -24.18 38.44 -55.81
CA TYR A 813 -22.80 38.94 -55.91
C TYR A 813 -22.64 39.68 -57.25
N THR A 814 -22.37 40.99 -57.13
CA THR A 814 -22.02 41.86 -58.24
C THR A 814 -20.57 41.66 -58.66
N HIS A 815 -20.42 41.25 -59.92
CA HIS A 815 -19.38 41.59 -60.91
C HIS A 815 -17.95 41.00 -60.85
N ASN A 816 -17.71 40.19 -61.89
CA ASN A 816 -16.60 40.21 -62.86
C ASN A 816 -15.18 39.83 -62.43
N ARG A 817 -14.74 38.63 -62.85
CA ARG A 817 -13.98 38.47 -64.12
C ARG A 817 -13.83 36.99 -64.51
N GLN A 818 -13.98 36.75 -65.82
CA GLN A 818 -13.81 35.48 -66.52
C GLN A 818 -12.32 35.18 -66.79
N THR A 819 -11.96 33.90 -66.75
CA THR A 819 -11.01 33.11 -67.60
C THR A 819 -10.69 31.81 -66.82
N SER A 820 -11.36 30.68 -67.05
CA SER A 820 -11.26 29.66 -68.11
C SER A 820 -10.09 28.65 -67.94
N TYR A 821 -10.47 27.38 -67.73
CA TYR A 821 -9.69 26.11 -67.76
C TYR A 821 -8.72 25.88 -66.58
N ASP A 822 -8.60 24.73 -65.91
CA ASP A 822 -8.91 23.34 -66.26
C ASP A 822 -9.31 22.50 -65.03
N SER A 823 -9.99 21.40 -65.33
CA SER A 823 -10.53 20.37 -64.44
C SER A 823 -9.46 19.46 -63.81
N SER A 824 -9.51 19.29 -62.48
CA SER A 824 -9.19 18.01 -61.82
C SER A 824 -9.76 17.97 -60.40
N SER A 825 -10.51 16.90 -60.14
CA SER A 825 -11.23 16.52 -58.94
C SER A 825 -10.40 16.55 -57.65
N ILE A 826 -10.83 17.36 -56.68
CA ILE A 826 -10.68 17.10 -55.26
C ILE A 826 -12.06 17.34 -54.64
N GLU A 827 -12.79 16.27 -54.35
CA GLU A 827 -14.00 16.34 -53.54
C GLU A 827 -13.62 16.89 -52.16
N LYS A 828 -13.96 18.15 -51.91
CA LYS A 828 -13.95 18.71 -50.56
C LYS A 828 -15.06 18.00 -49.76
N PRO A 829 -14.79 17.54 -48.52
CA PRO A 829 -15.82 16.93 -47.70
C PRO A 829 -16.85 18.01 -47.35
N THR A 830 -18.07 17.86 -47.85
CA THR A 830 -19.24 18.60 -47.35
C THR A 830 -19.48 18.21 -45.88
N PRO A 831 -19.71 19.16 -44.96
CA PRO A 831 -19.93 18.84 -43.55
C PRO A 831 -21.27 18.12 -43.36
N GLN A 832 -21.22 16.87 -42.91
CA GLN A 832 -22.39 16.14 -42.42
C GLN A 832 -22.84 16.74 -41.08
N PHE A 833 -24.01 17.38 -41.06
CA PHE A 833 -24.71 17.63 -39.79
C PHE A 833 -24.95 16.27 -39.11
N ASP A 834 -24.66 16.16 -37.81
CA ASP A 834 -25.08 15.01 -36.98
C ASP A 834 -26.61 15.08 -36.85
N GLN A 835 -27.33 14.44 -37.79
CA GLN A 835 -28.78 14.53 -37.95
C GLN A 835 -29.57 13.89 -36.79
N ALA A 836 -28.91 13.12 -35.92
CA ALA A 836 -29.54 12.45 -34.80
C ALA A 836 -29.77 13.41 -33.59
N THR A 837 -31.02 13.48 -33.13
CA THR A 837 -31.47 14.44 -32.10
C THR A 837 -32.01 13.78 -30.83
N ASN A 838 -32.41 12.51 -30.88
CA ASN A 838 -33.23 11.90 -29.83
C ASN A 838 -32.38 11.24 -28.74
N LEU A 839 -32.85 11.26 -27.49
CA LEU A 839 -32.10 10.82 -26.31
C LEU A 839 -32.86 9.70 -25.57
N ILE A 840 -32.17 8.65 -25.14
CA ILE A 840 -32.77 7.58 -24.33
C ILE A 840 -31.98 7.41 -23.05
N TYR A 841 -32.68 7.34 -21.92
CA TYR A 841 -32.14 7.03 -20.60
C TYR A 841 -32.81 5.80 -20.02
N VAL A 842 -32.00 4.84 -19.57
CA VAL A 842 -32.46 3.59 -18.95
C VAL A 842 -31.80 3.46 -17.58
N PHE A 843 -32.59 3.63 -16.52
CA PHE A 843 -32.16 3.38 -15.14
C PHE A 843 -32.40 1.93 -14.78
N ILE A 844 -31.44 1.30 -14.11
CA ILE A 844 -31.51 -0.09 -13.67
C ILE A 844 -31.14 -0.15 -12.20
N LYS A 845 -31.96 -0.84 -11.41
CA LYS A 845 -31.70 -1.10 -9.98
C LYS A 845 -30.59 -2.13 -9.83
N ASP A 846 -29.59 -1.84 -9.01
CA ASP A 846 -28.48 -2.78 -8.71
C ASP A 846 -28.59 -3.32 -7.27
N ASP A 847 -29.30 -4.44 -7.11
CA ASP A 847 -29.45 -5.13 -5.82
C ASP A 847 -28.33 -6.16 -5.54
N VAL A 848 -27.47 -6.48 -6.53
CA VAL A 848 -26.50 -7.59 -6.47
C VAL A 848 -25.04 -7.08 -6.44
N ASN A 849 -24.81 -5.78 -6.25
CA ASN A 849 -23.48 -5.15 -6.38
C ASN A 849 -22.81 -5.51 -7.74
N LEU A 850 -23.59 -5.48 -8.82
CA LEU A 850 -23.10 -5.76 -10.17
C LEU A 850 -21.94 -4.83 -10.55
N GLN A 851 -21.85 -3.63 -9.96
CA GLN A 851 -20.71 -2.70 -10.15
C GLN A 851 -19.32 -3.31 -9.87
N GLN A 852 -19.19 -4.38 -9.05
CA GLN A 852 -17.91 -5.05 -8.81
C GLN A 852 -17.57 -6.13 -9.86
N ASN A 853 -18.52 -6.50 -10.72
CA ASN A 853 -18.30 -7.49 -11.77
C ASN A 853 -17.75 -6.80 -13.04
N PHE A 854 -16.48 -7.04 -13.36
CA PHE A 854 -15.71 -6.48 -14.48
C PHE A 854 -16.25 -6.78 -15.91
N LYS A 855 -17.52 -7.21 -16.09
CA LYS A 855 -18.09 -7.64 -17.37
C LYS A 855 -19.37 -6.92 -17.80
N LEU A 856 -19.80 -5.87 -17.09
CA LEU A 856 -21.04 -5.16 -17.42
C LEU A 856 -20.95 -4.30 -18.69
N GLU A 857 -19.77 -3.76 -18.99
CA GLU A 857 -19.51 -2.95 -20.18
C GLU A 857 -19.83 -3.75 -21.46
N ASP A 858 -19.35 -5.00 -21.52
CA ASP A 858 -19.56 -5.90 -22.65
C ASP A 858 -21.05 -6.23 -22.83
N VAL A 859 -21.78 -6.45 -21.74
CA VAL A 859 -23.22 -6.80 -21.78
C VAL A 859 -24.07 -5.64 -22.30
N PHE A 860 -23.78 -4.40 -21.89
CA PHE A 860 -24.48 -3.23 -22.39
C PHE A 860 -24.11 -2.93 -23.84
N LEU A 861 -22.83 -3.05 -24.20
CA LEU A 861 -22.35 -2.85 -25.56
C LEU A 861 -23.00 -3.85 -26.53
N GLU A 862 -23.01 -5.14 -26.20
CA GLU A 862 -23.65 -6.20 -26.99
C GLU A 862 -25.14 -5.89 -27.21
N PHE A 863 -25.84 -5.46 -26.16
CA PHE A 863 -27.25 -5.11 -26.25
C PHE A 863 -27.51 -3.90 -27.17
N VAL A 864 -26.76 -2.80 -27.01
CA VAL A 864 -26.94 -1.60 -27.85
C VAL A 864 -26.57 -1.89 -29.30
N GLN A 865 -25.49 -2.66 -29.53
CA GLN A 865 -25.10 -3.08 -30.88
C GLN A 865 -26.19 -3.91 -31.56
N SER A 866 -26.86 -4.81 -30.82
CA SER A 866 -28.00 -5.58 -31.36
C SER A 866 -29.18 -4.69 -31.83
N LYS A 867 -29.29 -3.47 -31.29
CA LYS A 867 -30.35 -2.50 -31.62
C LYS A 867 -29.87 -1.30 -32.46
N ASN A 868 -28.61 -1.31 -32.92
CA ASN A 868 -27.97 -0.18 -33.63
C ASN A 868 -28.79 0.30 -34.83
N GLN A 869 -29.23 -0.63 -35.70
CA GLN A 869 -30.03 -0.29 -36.90
C GLN A 869 -31.38 0.36 -36.53
N VAL A 870 -32.05 -0.14 -35.50
CA VAL A 870 -33.35 0.38 -35.05
C VAL A 870 -33.18 1.76 -34.42
N CYS A 871 -32.17 1.95 -33.58
CA CYS A 871 -31.83 3.24 -32.98
C CYS A 871 -31.43 4.28 -34.04
N ALA A 872 -30.67 3.89 -35.07
CA ALA A 872 -30.32 4.76 -36.19
C ALA A 872 -31.57 5.20 -36.98
N ALA A 873 -32.49 4.27 -37.28
CA ALA A 873 -33.74 4.57 -37.98
C ALA A 873 -34.66 5.55 -37.23
N LYS A 874 -34.54 5.63 -35.89
CA LYS A 874 -35.32 6.52 -35.02
C LYS A 874 -34.59 7.81 -34.64
N ASN A 875 -33.49 8.16 -35.34
CA ASN A 875 -32.67 9.34 -35.09
C ASN A 875 -32.18 9.45 -33.63
N ILE A 876 -31.90 8.31 -32.98
CA ILE A 876 -31.35 8.29 -31.62
C ILE A 876 -29.89 8.75 -31.67
N ARG A 877 -29.60 9.85 -30.97
CA ARG A 877 -28.27 10.44 -30.82
C ARG A 877 -27.43 9.68 -29.80
N ARG A 878 -28.04 9.32 -28.67
CA ARG A 878 -27.38 8.58 -27.58
C ARG A 878 -28.35 7.76 -26.75
N VAL A 879 -27.84 6.65 -26.23
CA VAL A 879 -28.48 5.79 -25.22
C VAL A 879 -27.60 5.81 -23.98
N THR A 880 -28.17 6.18 -22.84
CA THR A 880 -27.46 6.21 -21.56
C THR A 880 -28.07 5.19 -20.60
N PHE A 881 -27.25 4.24 -20.14
CA PHE A 881 -27.61 3.33 -19.05
C PHE A 881 -27.08 3.88 -17.75
N SER A 882 -27.86 3.77 -16.68
CA SER A 882 -27.44 4.16 -15.34
C SER A 882 -27.76 3.08 -14.33
N LEU A 883 -26.74 2.60 -13.61
CA LEU A 883 -26.89 1.64 -12.52
C LEU A 883 -27.03 2.37 -11.19
N ALA A 884 -28.12 2.06 -10.48
CA ALA A 884 -28.51 2.67 -9.23
C ALA A 884 -28.25 1.71 -8.06
N ALA A 885 -27.15 1.93 -7.33
CA ALA A 885 -26.76 1.18 -6.14
C ALA A 885 -26.94 2.03 -4.88
N LYS A 886 -27.48 1.43 -3.81
CA LYS A 886 -27.71 2.14 -2.55
C LYS A 886 -26.39 2.70 -1.98
N ARG A 887 -26.46 3.92 -1.41
CA ARG A 887 -25.32 4.62 -0.77
C ARG A 887 -24.16 4.98 -1.72
N GLN A 888 -24.39 4.97 -3.03
CA GLN A 888 -23.36 5.29 -4.03
C GLN A 888 -23.90 6.25 -5.10
N PHE A 889 -23.00 6.95 -5.78
CA PHE A 889 -23.38 7.73 -6.96
C PHE A 889 -23.76 6.79 -8.11
N PRO A 890 -24.82 7.10 -8.89
CA PRO A 890 -25.19 6.28 -10.04
C PRO A 890 -24.05 6.19 -11.05
N ALA A 891 -23.81 4.98 -11.58
CA ALA A 891 -22.81 4.74 -12.60
C ALA A 891 -23.44 4.89 -14.00
N TYR A 892 -22.92 5.82 -14.81
CA TYR A 892 -23.42 6.13 -16.15
C TYR A 892 -22.56 5.52 -17.25
N PHE A 893 -23.21 4.93 -18.25
CA PHE A 893 -22.61 4.38 -19.48
C PHE A 893 -23.33 4.97 -20.68
N THR A 894 -22.61 5.70 -21.54
CA THR A 894 -23.23 6.45 -22.64
C THR A 894 -22.74 5.98 -24.00
N TYR A 895 -23.67 5.52 -24.84
CA TYR A 895 -23.41 5.03 -26.19
C TYR A 895 -23.93 6.05 -27.21
N ARG A 896 -23.14 6.42 -28.22
CA ARG A 896 -23.49 7.52 -29.13
C ARG A 896 -23.40 7.16 -30.59
N LYS A 897 -24.32 7.70 -31.39
CA LYS A 897 -24.38 7.40 -32.83
C LYS A 897 -23.12 7.79 -33.60
N ARG A 898 -22.45 8.89 -33.23
CA ARG A 898 -21.20 9.33 -33.90
C ARG A 898 -20.03 8.36 -33.78
N LEU A 899 -20.10 7.42 -32.84
CA LEU A 899 -19.15 6.32 -32.65
C LEU A 899 -19.81 4.97 -32.99
N ASP A 900 -20.82 4.98 -33.87
CA ASP A 900 -21.64 3.81 -34.20
C ASP A 900 -22.19 3.04 -32.99
N PHE A 901 -22.62 3.80 -31.99
CA PHE A 901 -23.10 3.31 -30.70
C PHE A 901 -22.09 2.46 -29.91
N GLU A 902 -20.80 2.69 -30.10
CA GLU A 902 -19.80 2.35 -29.09
C GLU A 902 -19.91 3.28 -27.88
N GLU A 903 -19.40 2.81 -26.74
CA GLU A 903 -19.39 3.59 -25.51
C GLU A 903 -18.42 4.78 -25.65
N ASP A 904 -18.91 5.98 -25.35
CA ASP A 904 -18.02 7.11 -25.12
C ASP A 904 -17.59 7.17 -23.65
N LYS A 905 -16.40 6.63 -23.38
CA LYS A 905 -15.79 6.62 -22.05
C LYS A 905 -15.58 8.01 -21.45
N ILE A 906 -15.57 9.08 -22.26
CA ILE A 906 -15.49 10.48 -21.77
C ILE A 906 -16.67 10.80 -20.82
N PHE A 907 -17.84 10.19 -21.05
CA PHE A 907 -19.05 10.37 -20.25
C PHE A 907 -19.25 9.25 -19.23
N ARG A 908 -18.26 8.39 -19.01
CA ARG A 908 -18.36 7.32 -18.02
C ARG A 908 -18.50 7.93 -16.61
N HIS A 909 -19.49 7.45 -15.86
CA HIS A 909 -19.88 7.98 -14.55
C HIS A 909 -20.28 9.48 -14.52
N LEU A 910 -20.46 10.12 -15.69
CA LEU A 910 -20.89 11.50 -15.83
C LEU A 910 -22.26 11.57 -16.51
N GLU A 911 -23.22 12.25 -15.89
CA GLU A 911 -24.48 12.56 -16.56
C GLU A 911 -24.23 13.46 -17.80
N PRO A 912 -24.54 13.01 -19.03
CA PRO A 912 -24.14 13.74 -20.23
C PRO A 912 -24.69 15.16 -20.38
N ALA A 913 -25.78 15.52 -19.70
CA ALA A 913 -26.26 16.91 -19.67
C ALA A 913 -25.28 17.84 -18.90
N LEU A 914 -24.62 17.33 -17.86
CA LEU A 914 -23.69 18.07 -17.01
C LEU A 914 -22.34 18.35 -17.70
N ALA A 915 -22.00 17.63 -18.76
CA ALA A 915 -20.79 17.87 -19.54
C ALA A 915 -20.70 19.30 -20.13
N TYR A 916 -21.86 19.94 -20.38
CA TYR A 916 -21.91 21.34 -20.77
C TYR A 916 -21.49 22.27 -19.62
N GLN A 917 -21.95 21.99 -18.39
CA GLN A 917 -21.53 22.73 -17.18
C GLN A 917 -20.04 22.52 -16.87
N LEU A 918 -19.53 21.32 -17.14
CA LEU A 918 -18.10 21.02 -17.05
C LEU A 918 -17.30 21.59 -18.23
N GLU A 919 -17.92 22.22 -19.23
CA GLU A 919 -17.27 22.85 -20.39
C GLU A 919 -16.26 21.97 -21.12
N LEU A 920 -16.57 20.68 -21.27
CA LEU A 920 -15.67 19.72 -21.94
C LEU A 920 -15.32 20.14 -23.38
N TYR A 921 -16.15 20.95 -24.03
CA TYR A 921 -15.89 21.50 -25.37
C TYR A 921 -14.61 22.35 -25.45
N ARG A 922 -14.14 22.94 -24.33
CA ARG A 922 -12.89 23.72 -24.30
C ARG A 922 -11.64 22.82 -24.37
N LEU A 923 -11.80 21.51 -24.19
CA LEU A 923 -10.73 20.53 -24.33
C LEU A 923 -10.53 20.04 -25.78
N ARG A 924 -11.24 20.59 -26.78
CA ARG A 924 -11.22 20.10 -28.17
C ARG A 924 -9.83 20.06 -28.83
N SER A 925 -8.88 20.87 -28.36
CA SER A 925 -7.47 20.88 -28.79
C SER A 925 -6.68 19.65 -28.32
N PHE A 926 -7.25 18.84 -27.43
CA PHE A 926 -6.64 17.64 -26.86
C PHE A 926 -7.45 16.40 -27.27
N ASP A 927 -6.75 15.28 -27.48
CA ASP A 927 -7.34 13.96 -27.44
C ASP A 927 -7.44 13.56 -25.96
N ILE A 928 -8.67 13.49 -25.45
CA ILE A 928 -8.94 13.25 -24.04
C ILE A 928 -9.32 11.80 -23.78
N GLU A 929 -8.77 11.25 -22.71
CA GLU A 929 -9.08 9.93 -22.17
C GLU A 929 -9.58 10.08 -20.74
N PHE A 930 -10.66 9.40 -20.38
CA PHE A 930 -11.16 9.39 -19.01
C PHE A 930 -10.28 8.50 -18.13
N VAL A 931 -9.80 9.03 -17.01
CA VAL A 931 -9.07 8.27 -15.99
C VAL A 931 -10.06 7.85 -14.91
N PRO A 932 -10.22 6.54 -14.62
CA PRO A 932 -11.13 6.08 -13.58
C PRO A 932 -10.83 6.70 -12.22
N THR A 933 -11.85 7.27 -11.58
CA THR A 933 -11.78 7.89 -10.24
C THR A 933 -12.61 7.11 -9.24
N SER A 934 -12.23 7.15 -7.96
CA SER A 934 -13.02 6.53 -6.88
C SER A 934 -14.23 7.40 -6.52
N ASN A 935 -14.06 8.73 -6.61
CA ASN A 935 -15.12 9.71 -6.40
C ASN A 935 -15.69 10.22 -7.73
N HIS A 936 -16.94 9.86 -8.02
CA HIS A 936 -17.64 10.27 -9.25
C HIS A 936 -18.03 11.76 -9.30
N LYS A 937 -17.79 12.57 -8.26
CA LYS A 937 -17.97 14.03 -8.30
C LYS A 937 -16.84 14.73 -9.07
N VAL A 938 -15.65 14.14 -9.09
CA VAL A 938 -14.47 14.66 -9.79
C VAL A 938 -14.21 13.81 -11.03
N HIS A 939 -14.16 14.47 -12.18
CA HIS A 939 -13.82 13.83 -13.45
C HIS A 939 -12.41 14.22 -13.86
N ILE A 940 -11.54 13.22 -14.01
CA ILE A 940 -10.16 13.40 -14.45
C ILE A 940 -10.03 12.94 -15.91
N TYR A 941 -9.49 13.83 -16.73
CA TYR A 941 -9.21 13.55 -18.13
C TYR A 941 -7.71 13.70 -18.41
N LEU A 942 -7.10 12.66 -18.96
CA LEU A 942 -5.75 12.75 -19.54
C LEU A 942 -5.88 13.31 -20.96
N GLY A 943 -5.38 14.52 -21.18
CA GLY A 943 -5.35 15.16 -22.49
C GLY A 943 -3.97 15.02 -23.15
N LYS A 944 -3.95 14.48 -24.37
CA LYS A 944 -2.82 14.50 -25.29
C LYS A 944 -3.02 15.64 -26.30
N GLY A 945 -2.10 16.61 -26.36
CA GLY A 945 -2.25 17.76 -27.27
C GLY A 945 -2.25 17.32 -28.74
N LYS A 946 -3.23 17.75 -29.54
CA LYS A 946 -3.31 17.43 -30.97
C LYS A 946 -2.21 18.18 -31.73
N VAL A 947 -1.40 17.46 -32.51
CA VAL A 947 -0.35 18.05 -33.36
C VAL A 947 -0.76 17.91 -34.83
N HIS A 948 -0.65 18.98 -35.60
CA HIS A 948 -1.03 18.99 -37.03
C HIS A 948 -0.17 18.08 -37.92
N ASN A 949 1.04 17.69 -37.48
CA ASN A 949 1.94 16.76 -38.18
C ASN A 949 2.07 15.43 -37.43
N LYS A 950 1.50 14.35 -37.99
CA LYS A 950 1.46 12.99 -37.39
C LYS A 950 2.81 12.29 -37.20
N GLN A 951 3.94 12.90 -37.61
CA GLN A 951 5.27 12.26 -37.57
C GLN A 951 6.03 12.48 -36.25
N ASN A 952 5.67 13.46 -35.42
CA ASN A 952 6.31 13.70 -34.13
C ASN A 952 5.39 13.25 -32.99
N ASP A 953 5.94 12.47 -32.04
CA ASP A 953 5.22 12.13 -30.82
C ASP A 953 5.01 13.41 -29.98
N THR A 954 3.79 13.58 -29.45
CA THR A 954 3.37 14.86 -28.86
C THR A 954 3.99 15.02 -27.47
N ALA A 955 4.64 16.15 -27.22
CA ALA A 955 5.27 16.43 -25.91
C ALA A 955 4.31 17.02 -24.86
N ASP A 956 3.05 17.32 -25.21
CA ASP A 956 2.06 17.93 -24.30
C ASP A 956 1.07 16.90 -23.75
N TYR A 957 1.28 16.51 -22.49
CA TYR A 957 0.35 15.71 -21.71
C TYR A 957 -0.12 16.53 -20.50
N ARG A 958 -1.43 16.52 -20.25
CA ARG A 958 -2.04 17.25 -19.11
C ARG A 958 -3.13 16.42 -18.47
N LEU A 959 -3.25 16.50 -17.16
CA LEU A 959 -4.43 16.05 -16.42
C LEU A 959 -5.38 17.24 -16.24
N PHE A 960 -6.61 17.08 -16.69
CA PHE A 960 -7.70 18.02 -16.47
C PHE A 960 -8.63 17.44 -15.42
N ALA A 961 -8.60 17.98 -14.20
CA ALA A 961 -9.59 17.68 -13.18
C ALA A 961 -10.74 18.69 -13.30
N ARG A 962 -11.97 18.20 -13.44
CA ARG A 962 -13.16 19.04 -13.52
C ARG A 962 -14.22 18.59 -12.53
N SER A 963 -14.82 19.53 -11.80
CA SER A 963 -15.84 19.24 -10.80
C SER A 963 -16.95 20.31 -10.75
N ILE A 964 -18.13 19.90 -10.32
CA ILE A 964 -19.30 20.76 -10.09
C ILE A 964 -19.54 20.84 -8.58
N ILE A 965 -19.49 22.05 -8.03
CA ILE A 965 -19.73 22.30 -6.62
C ILE A 965 -21.20 22.68 -6.41
N ARG A 966 -21.83 21.94 -5.51
CA ARG A 966 -23.24 22.04 -5.09
C ARG A 966 -23.29 22.03 -3.57
N HIS A 967 -24.34 22.60 -3.00
CA HIS A 967 -24.61 22.55 -1.56
C HIS A 967 -24.83 21.08 -1.12
N SER A 968 -24.58 20.71 0.14
CA SER A 968 -24.88 19.34 0.61
C SER A 968 -26.09 19.24 1.54
N ASP A 969 -26.53 20.35 2.13
CA ASP A 969 -27.69 20.39 3.03
C ASP A 969 -28.96 20.97 2.37
N LEU A 970 -30.09 20.28 2.51
CA LEU A 970 -31.39 20.67 1.93
C LEU A 970 -32.13 21.73 2.76
N VAL A 971 -31.68 22.02 4.00
CA VAL A 971 -32.47 22.73 5.01
C VAL A 971 -32.07 24.19 5.22
N THR A 972 -30.77 24.53 5.18
CA THR A 972 -30.32 25.89 5.50
C THR A 972 -30.76 26.90 4.44
N LYS A 973 -31.60 27.85 4.85
CA LYS A 973 -31.99 29.01 4.04
C LYS A 973 -30.91 30.07 4.16
N GLU A 974 -30.33 30.42 3.01
CA GLU A 974 -29.19 31.35 2.80
C GLU A 974 -27.81 30.68 2.91
N THR A 975 -27.14 30.58 1.76
CA THR A 975 -25.77 30.09 1.65
C THR A 975 -24.83 31.12 2.29
N SER A 976 -24.23 30.79 3.44
CA SER A 976 -23.06 31.55 3.88
C SER A 976 -21.92 31.30 2.89
N TYR A 977 -21.23 32.35 2.47
CA TYR A 977 -20.03 32.23 1.64
C TYR A 977 -19.01 31.27 2.26
N GLU A 978 -18.89 31.28 3.59
CA GLU A 978 -18.03 30.39 4.37
C GLU A 978 -18.31 28.92 4.13
N TYR A 979 -19.58 28.52 4.03
CA TYR A 979 -19.93 27.14 3.73
C TYR A 979 -19.47 26.73 2.33
N LEU A 980 -19.71 27.59 1.32
CA LEU A 980 -19.29 27.30 -0.05
C LEU A 980 -17.77 27.33 -0.22
N GLN A 981 -17.07 28.17 0.54
CA GLN A 981 -15.62 28.17 0.62
C GLN A 981 -15.11 26.83 1.17
N ASN A 982 -15.70 26.33 2.26
CA ASN A 982 -15.33 25.02 2.84
C ASN A 982 -15.65 23.86 1.87
N GLU A 983 -16.80 23.90 1.20
CA GLU A 983 -17.18 22.93 0.16
C GLU A 983 -16.23 22.95 -1.04
N ALA A 984 -15.76 24.14 -1.44
CA ALA A 984 -14.79 24.30 -2.51
C ALA A 984 -13.42 23.75 -2.14
N GLU A 985 -12.94 24.10 -0.94
CA GLU A 985 -11.69 23.60 -0.39
C GLU A 985 -11.72 22.07 -0.29
N ARG A 986 -12.84 21.51 0.18
CA ARG A 986 -13.09 20.07 0.21
C ARG A 986 -13.02 19.43 -1.17
N THR A 987 -13.72 19.99 -2.15
CA THR A 987 -13.74 19.48 -3.53
C THR A 987 -12.37 19.58 -4.19
N LEU A 988 -11.58 20.62 -3.87
CA LEU A 988 -10.20 20.76 -4.30
C LEU A 988 -9.33 19.65 -3.72
N LEU A 989 -9.47 19.36 -2.42
CA LEU A 989 -8.74 18.28 -1.78
C LEU A 989 -9.12 16.92 -2.38
N GLU A 990 -10.40 16.64 -2.60
CA GLU A 990 -10.89 15.44 -3.31
C GLU A 990 -10.28 15.34 -4.71
N ALA A 991 -10.23 16.44 -5.46
CA ALA A 991 -9.65 16.45 -6.80
C ALA A 991 -8.13 16.22 -6.78
N MET A 992 -7.42 16.78 -5.80
CA MET A 992 -5.99 16.55 -5.62
C MET A 992 -5.69 15.11 -5.20
N ASP A 993 -6.53 14.53 -4.34
CA ASP A 993 -6.47 13.13 -3.91
C ASP A 993 -6.64 12.18 -5.12
N GLU A 994 -7.65 12.41 -5.99
CA GLU A 994 -7.84 11.63 -7.21
C GLU A 994 -6.73 11.85 -8.24
N LEU A 995 -6.16 13.07 -8.33
CA LEU A 995 -5.00 13.35 -9.18
C LEU A 995 -3.76 12.58 -8.71
N GLU A 996 -3.53 12.43 -7.40
CA GLU A 996 -2.46 11.59 -6.86
C GLU A 996 -2.60 10.13 -7.29
N ILE A 997 -3.83 9.61 -7.30
CA ILE A 997 -4.12 8.26 -7.81
C ILE A 997 -3.88 8.20 -9.33
N ALA A 998 -4.29 9.23 -10.07
CA ALA A 998 -4.10 9.31 -11.52
C ALA A 998 -2.62 9.28 -11.94
N PHE A 999 -1.68 9.70 -11.07
CA PHE A 999 -0.24 9.58 -11.32
C PHE A 999 0.27 8.12 -11.41
N SER A 1000 -0.54 7.13 -11.02
CA SER A 1000 -0.26 5.72 -11.27
C SER A 1000 -0.37 5.33 -12.75
N HIS A 1001 -1.08 6.12 -13.57
CA HIS A 1001 -1.22 5.88 -14.99
C HIS A 1001 0.15 6.01 -15.71
N PRO A 1002 0.51 5.10 -16.64
CA PRO A 1002 1.84 5.08 -17.26
C PRO A 1002 2.26 6.40 -17.90
N LEU A 1003 1.31 7.12 -18.52
CA LEU A 1003 1.54 8.40 -19.19
C LEU A 1003 1.46 9.61 -18.24
N ALA A 1004 0.92 9.47 -17.02
CA ALA A 1004 0.75 10.60 -16.11
C ALA A 1004 2.09 11.19 -15.64
N LYS A 1005 3.17 10.40 -15.62
CA LYS A 1005 4.53 10.90 -15.32
C LYS A 1005 5.05 11.95 -16.31
N LYS A 1006 4.51 11.97 -17.54
CA LYS A 1006 4.83 12.95 -18.60
C LYS A 1006 4.00 14.24 -18.51
N THR A 1007 3.11 14.37 -17.52
CA THR A 1007 2.19 15.51 -17.41
C THR A 1007 2.84 16.71 -16.74
N ASP A 1008 2.58 17.94 -17.21
CA ASP A 1008 3.29 19.13 -16.73
C ASP A 1008 2.38 20.32 -16.35
N CYS A 1009 1.41 20.65 -17.19
CA CYS A 1009 0.52 21.80 -17.00
C CYS A 1009 -0.87 21.31 -16.64
N ASN A 1010 -0.98 20.65 -15.49
CA ASN A 1010 -2.26 20.11 -15.04
C ASN A 1010 -3.21 21.25 -14.70
N HIS A 1011 -4.50 21.03 -14.97
CA HIS A 1011 -5.51 22.06 -14.92
C HIS A 1011 -6.68 21.61 -14.05
N VAL A 1012 -7.12 22.48 -13.14
CA VAL A 1012 -8.29 22.25 -12.29
C VAL A 1012 -9.41 23.21 -12.66
N PHE A 1013 -10.60 22.70 -12.97
CA PHE A 1013 -11.80 23.50 -13.24
C PHE A 1013 -12.88 23.20 -12.20
N MET A 1014 -13.37 24.25 -11.53
CA MET A 1014 -14.44 24.14 -10.54
C MET A 1014 -15.61 25.05 -10.90
N CYS A 1015 -16.78 24.45 -11.10
CA CYS A 1015 -18.01 25.16 -11.43
C CYS A 1015 -18.95 25.21 -10.22
N PHE A 1016 -19.12 26.39 -9.64
CA PHE A 1016 -20.08 26.67 -8.59
C PHE A 1016 -21.42 26.95 -9.25
N VAL A 1017 -22.37 26.05 -9.01
CA VAL A 1017 -23.76 26.24 -9.42
C VAL A 1017 -24.50 27.23 -8.50
N PRO A 1018 -24.27 27.23 -7.17
CA PRO A 1018 -24.91 28.17 -6.25
C PRO A 1018 -24.71 29.65 -6.59
N THR A 1019 -25.75 30.47 -6.39
CA THR A 1019 -25.64 31.94 -6.49
C THR A 1019 -25.33 32.58 -5.14
N VAL A 1020 -24.15 33.18 -4.99
CA VAL A 1020 -23.62 33.64 -3.69
C VAL A 1020 -23.67 35.15 -3.54
N CYS A 1021 -24.10 35.64 -2.37
CA CYS A 1021 -24.06 37.06 -2.01
C CYS A 1021 -22.67 37.45 -1.48
N ILE A 1022 -21.75 37.88 -2.35
CA ILE A 1022 -20.43 38.38 -1.93
C ILE A 1022 -19.81 39.31 -2.97
N GLU A 1023 -18.97 40.22 -2.50
CA GLU A 1023 -18.13 41.08 -3.34
C GLU A 1023 -16.98 40.29 -3.99
N PRO A 1024 -16.71 40.44 -5.31
CA PRO A 1024 -15.66 39.68 -6.01
C PRO A 1024 -14.24 39.85 -5.45
N SER A 1025 -13.92 40.99 -4.83
CA SER A 1025 -12.61 41.26 -4.21
C SER A 1025 -12.31 40.30 -3.05
N LYS A 1026 -13.31 39.98 -2.22
CA LYS A 1026 -13.19 39.01 -1.12
C LYS A 1026 -13.01 37.58 -1.62
N VAL A 1027 -13.58 37.27 -2.78
CA VAL A 1027 -13.37 35.97 -3.44
C VAL A 1027 -11.90 35.84 -3.86
N GLU A 1028 -11.30 36.89 -4.42
CA GLU A 1028 -9.87 36.88 -4.77
C GLU A 1028 -8.97 36.59 -3.57
N GLU A 1029 -9.24 37.27 -2.45
CA GLU A 1029 -8.47 37.16 -1.20
C GLU A 1029 -8.56 35.75 -0.61
N SER A 1030 -9.77 35.20 -0.53
CA SER A 1030 -10.03 33.84 -0.05
C SER A 1030 -9.39 32.76 -0.93
N VAL A 1031 -9.47 32.91 -2.26
CA VAL A 1031 -8.80 32.00 -3.21
C VAL A 1031 -7.28 32.07 -3.05
N ARG A 1032 -6.72 33.27 -2.85
CA ARG A 1032 -5.29 33.46 -2.65
C ARG A 1032 -4.80 32.76 -1.37
N GLU A 1033 -5.52 32.90 -0.26
CA GLU A 1033 -5.22 32.19 0.98
C GLU A 1033 -5.27 30.67 0.81
N MET A 1034 -6.29 30.16 0.11
CA MET A 1034 -6.43 28.72 -0.17
C MET A 1034 -5.27 28.18 -1.00
N VAL A 1035 -4.89 28.86 -2.08
CA VAL A 1035 -3.76 28.43 -2.94
C VAL A 1035 -2.44 28.50 -2.19
N LEU A 1036 -2.20 29.51 -1.36
CA LEU A 1036 -0.99 29.61 -0.53
C LEU A 1036 -0.92 28.48 0.52
N ARG A 1037 -2.05 28.14 1.14
CA ARG A 1037 -2.16 27.02 2.10
C ARG A 1037 -1.77 25.68 1.47
N TYR A 1038 -2.17 25.43 0.23
CA TYR A 1038 -1.93 24.15 -0.48
C TYR A 1038 -0.83 24.20 -1.54
N GLY A 1039 -0.05 25.28 -1.62
CA GLY A 1039 0.87 25.56 -2.73
C GLY A 1039 1.89 24.44 -2.98
N ILE A 1040 2.48 23.88 -1.93
CA ILE A 1040 3.47 22.77 -2.04
C ILE A 1040 2.85 21.55 -2.73
N ARG A 1041 1.60 21.24 -2.39
CA ARG A 1041 0.91 20.06 -2.92
C ARG A 1041 0.42 20.29 -4.34
N LEU A 1042 -0.12 21.48 -4.65
CA LEU A 1042 -0.47 21.89 -6.02
C LEU A 1042 0.76 21.82 -6.95
N TRP A 1043 1.91 22.28 -6.46
CA TRP A 1043 3.19 22.20 -7.18
C TRP A 1043 3.63 20.76 -7.44
N LYS A 1044 3.57 19.89 -6.42
CA LYS A 1044 3.90 18.45 -6.56
C LYS A 1044 3.02 17.76 -7.59
N LEU A 1045 1.74 18.14 -7.69
CA LEU A 1045 0.79 17.66 -8.69
C LEU A 1045 0.90 18.38 -10.03
N ARG A 1046 1.84 19.31 -10.18
CA ARG A 1046 2.08 20.10 -11.40
C ARG A 1046 0.84 20.84 -11.87
N ILE A 1047 0.01 21.30 -10.93
CA ILE A 1047 -1.17 22.12 -11.21
C ILE A 1047 -0.70 23.57 -11.39
N LEU A 1048 -0.56 23.99 -12.65
CA LEU A 1048 -0.07 25.33 -13.01
C LEU A 1048 -1.19 26.30 -13.36
N GLN A 1049 -2.37 25.78 -13.70
CA GLN A 1049 -3.55 26.56 -14.07
C GLN A 1049 -4.77 26.05 -13.30
N ALA A 1050 -5.55 26.97 -12.75
CA ALA A 1050 -6.84 26.65 -12.18
C ALA A 1050 -7.88 27.69 -12.61
N GLU A 1051 -9.11 27.24 -12.78
CA GLU A 1051 -10.23 28.05 -13.23
C GLU A 1051 -11.44 27.83 -12.34
N LEU A 1052 -12.02 28.94 -11.89
CA LEU A 1052 -13.17 28.99 -11.02
C LEU A 1052 -14.31 29.68 -11.75
N LYS A 1053 -15.49 29.07 -11.82
CA LYS A 1053 -16.70 29.68 -12.37
C LYS A 1053 -17.74 29.77 -11.27
N MET A 1054 -18.31 30.95 -11.03
CA MET A 1054 -19.33 31.17 -10.01
C MET A 1054 -20.31 32.26 -10.41
N THR A 1055 -21.52 32.22 -9.86
CA THR A 1055 -22.50 33.30 -10.04
C THR A 1055 -22.60 34.10 -8.75
N LEU A 1056 -22.31 35.39 -8.81
CA LEU A 1056 -22.25 36.29 -7.67
C LEU A 1056 -23.34 37.35 -7.74
N ARG A 1057 -23.82 37.78 -6.56
CA ARG A 1057 -24.63 38.98 -6.38
C ARG A 1057 -23.99 39.85 -5.30
N VAL A 1058 -23.94 41.16 -5.51
CA VAL A 1058 -23.30 42.10 -4.57
C VAL A 1058 -24.20 42.33 -3.35
N THR A 1059 -25.50 42.44 -3.58
CA THR A 1059 -26.55 42.48 -2.56
C THR A 1059 -27.64 41.43 -2.87
N PRO A 1060 -28.45 41.00 -1.88
CA PRO A 1060 -29.51 40.01 -2.11
C PRO A 1060 -30.47 40.35 -3.26
N ASP A 1061 -30.71 41.65 -3.48
CA ASP A 1061 -31.62 42.19 -4.50
C ASP A 1061 -30.93 42.51 -5.84
N SER A 1062 -29.60 42.39 -5.93
CA SER A 1062 -28.86 42.65 -7.18
C SER A 1062 -28.97 41.49 -8.16
N GLU A 1063 -28.92 41.80 -9.45
CA GLU A 1063 -28.97 40.77 -10.50
C GLU A 1063 -27.76 39.82 -10.40
N PRO A 1064 -27.98 38.49 -10.54
CA PRO A 1064 -26.92 37.51 -10.47
C PRO A 1064 -26.01 37.63 -11.69
N MET A 1065 -24.71 37.62 -11.45
CA MET A 1065 -23.70 37.89 -12.46
C MET A 1065 -22.65 36.78 -12.48
N PRO A 1066 -22.37 36.15 -13.63
CA PRO A 1066 -21.35 35.12 -13.74
C PRO A 1066 -19.94 35.72 -13.74
N PHE A 1067 -19.11 35.21 -12.84
CA PHE A 1067 -17.70 35.56 -12.67
C PHE A 1067 -16.80 34.35 -12.92
N ARG A 1068 -15.60 34.63 -13.43
CA ARG A 1068 -14.51 33.67 -13.53
C ARG A 1068 -13.24 34.17 -12.87
N ALA A 1069 -12.58 33.30 -12.13
CA ALA A 1069 -11.22 33.53 -11.66
C ALA A 1069 -10.27 32.56 -12.39
N PHE A 1070 -9.29 33.11 -13.10
CA PHE A 1070 -8.19 32.35 -13.67
C PHE A 1070 -6.96 32.53 -12.79
N MET A 1071 -6.40 31.41 -12.35
CA MET A 1071 -5.22 31.34 -11.51
C MET A 1071 -4.09 30.71 -12.33
N THR A 1072 -2.96 31.40 -12.44
CA THR A 1072 -1.80 30.91 -13.18
C THR A 1072 -0.54 31.01 -12.34
N TYR A 1073 0.21 29.91 -12.28
CA TYR A 1073 1.47 29.78 -11.53
C TYR A 1073 2.64 29.37 -12.44
N GLU A 1074 2.73 29.94 -13.65
CA GLU A 1074 3.70 29.52 -14.66
C GLU A 1074 5.16 29.77 -14.26
N SER A 1075 5.43 30.87 -13.55
CA SER A 1075 6.79 31.27 -13.16
C SER A 1075 7.37 30.45 -12.00
N GLY A 1076 6.53 29.74 -11.24
CA GLY A 1076 6.96 28.99 -10.05
C GLY A 1076 7.24 29.83 -8.81
N TYR A 1077 7.02 31.15 -8.85
CA TYR A 1077 7.27 32.06 -7.72
C TYR A 1077 6.11 33.01 -7.41
N HIS A 1078 5.19 33.22 -8.37
CA HIS A 1078 4.06 34.14 -8.19
C HIS A 1078 2.77 33.54 -8.74
N LEU A 1079 1.70 33.70 -7.95
CA LEU A 1079 0.34 33.37 -8.33
C LEU A 1079 -0.35 34.62 -8.88
N ASP A 1080 -0.53 34.64 -10.20
CA ASP A 1080 -1.36 35.64 -10.88
C ASP A 1080 -2.83 35.18 -10.85
N ILE A 1081 -3.71 36.05 -10.35
CA ILE A 1081 -5.16 35.82 -10.32
C ILE A 1081 -5.81 36.90 -11.19
N SER A 1082 -6.54 36.48 -12.22
CA SER A 1082 -7.28 37.37 -13.11
C SER A 1082 -8.78 37.12 -12.97
N LEU A 1083 -9.52 38.16 -12.57
CA LEU A 1083 -10.98 38.12 -12.43
C LEU A 1083 -11.67 38.67 -13.68
N TYR A 1084 -12.63 37.91 -14.20
CA TYR A 1084 -13.44 38.26 -15.35
C TYR A 1084 -14.92 38.14 -15.03
N ARG A 1085 -15.73 38.95 -15.70
CA ARG A 1085 -17.18 38.81 -15.81
C ARG A 1085 -17.55 38.30 -17.20
N GLU A 1086 -18.57 37.46 -17.30
CA GLU A 1086 -19.11 37.03 -18.60
C GLU A 1086 -20.15 38.06 -19.06
N VAL A 1087 -19.91 38.74 -20.19
CA VAL A 1087 -20.81 39.78 -20.72
C VAL A 1087 -21.18 39.45 -22.15
N THR A 1088 -22.47 39.47 -22.46
CA THR A 1088 -22.96 39.33 -23.83
C THR A 1088 -22.84 40.65 -24.55
N ASN A 1089 -22.01 40.69 -25.59
CA ASN A 1089 -21.87 41.85 -26.44
C ASN A 1089 -23.16 42.02 -27.27
N GLN A 1090 -23.88 43.13 -27.05
CA GLN A 1090 -25.17 43.40 -27.69
C GLN A 1090 -25.08 43.52 -29.22
N ALA A 1091 -23.91 43.86 -29.78
CA ALA A 1091 -23.73 44.02 -31.23
C ALA A 1091 -23.43 42.70 -31.96
N SER A 1092 -22.77 41.74 -31.29
CA SER A 1092 -22.37 40.46 -31.90
C SER A 1092 -23.16 39.26 -31.38
N GLY A 1093 -23.97 39.43 -30.33
CA GLY A 1093 -24.69 38.35 -29.64
C GLY A 1093 -23.77 37.36 -28.91
N ARG A 1094 -22.43 37.59 -28.92
CA ARG A 1094 -21.45 36.68 -28.33
C ARG A 1094 -21.15 37.06 -26.88
N THR A 1095 -21.11 36.07 -26.00
CA THR A 1095 -20.64 36.25 -24.63
C THR A 1095 -19.11 36.17 -24.57
N VAL A 1096 -18.49 37.23 -24.05
CA VAL A 1096 -17.04 37.42 -23.98
C VAL A 1096 -16.57 37.65 -22.54
N PHE A 1097 -15.29 37.40 -22.29
CA PHE A 1097 -14.64 37.73 -21.04
C PHE A 1097 -14.35 39.23 -20.96
N GLN A 1098 -14.75 39.88 -19.87
CA GLN A 1098 -14.39 41.25 -19.56
C GLN A 1098 -13.75 41.33 -18.17
N THR A 1099 -12.58 41.93 -18.07
CA THR A 1099 -11.78 42.05 -16.85
C THR A 1099 -12.53 42.90 -15.82
N TYR A 1100 -12.58 42.43 -14.58
CA TYR A 1100 -13.25 43.14 -13.49
C TYR A 1100 -12.36 44.20 -12.81
N ASN A 1101 -11.07 43.92 -12.64
CA ASN A 1101 -10.13 44.81 -11.95
C ASN A 1101 -9.68 45.98 -12.87
N ILE A 1102 -9.87 47.22 -12.39
CA ILE A 1102 -9.53 48.45 -13.13
C ILE A 1102 -8.02 48.72 -13.01
N GLY A 1103 -7.24 48.49 -14.08
CA GLY A 1103 -5.85 48.93 -14.14
C GLY A 1103 -4.91 48.17 -15.10
N LYS A 1104 -5.20 46.90 -15.43
CA LYS A 1104 -4.47 46.12 -16.45
C LYS A 1104 -5.41 45.06 -17.04
N PRO A 1105 -5.63 45.01 -18.37
CA PRO A 1105 -6.46 43.97 -18.98
C PRO A 1105 -5.83 42.59 -18.76
N GLY A 1106 -6.63 41.60 -18.38
CA GLY A 1106 -6.20 40.23 -18.23
C GLY A 1106 -5.95 39.53 -19.58
N PRO A 1107 -5.23 38.39 -19.62
CA PRO A 1107 -4.89 37.68 -20.85
C PRO A 1107 -6.08 37.23 -21.71
N PHE A 1108 -7.27 37.08 -21.11
CA PHE A 1108 -8.48 36.64 -21.81
C PHE A 1108 -9.45 37.78 -22.16
N GLU A 1109 -9.09 39.05 -21.97
CA GLU A 1109 -9.96 40.19 -22.31
C GLU A 1109 -10.51 40.10 -23.74
N GLY A 1110 -11.82 40.23 -23.91
CA GLY A 1110 -12.51 40.23 -25.20
C GLY A 1110 -12.59 38.87 -25.91
N ARG A 1111 -12.00 37.81 -25.35
CA ARG A 1111 -12.08 36.45 -25.91
C ARG A 1111 -13.44 35.80 -25.66
N ALA A 1112 -13.85 34.90 -26.54
CA ALA A 1112 -15.13 34.19 -26.43
C ALA A 1112 -15.07 33.03 -25.42
N LEU A 1113 -16.17 32.78 -24.72
CA LEU A 1113 -16.25 31.68 -23.72
C LEU A 1113 -15.99 30.28 -24.29
N HIS A 1114 -16.25 30.09 -25.58
CA HIS A 1114 -16.12 28.79 -26.24
C HIS A 1114 -14.72 28.50 -26.82
N GLU A 1115 -13.78 29.44 -26.64
CA GLU A 1115 -12.41 29.29 -27.10
C GLU A 1115 -11.72 28.14 -26.33
N PRO A 1116 -11.02 27.24 -27.03
CA PRO A 1116 -10.44 26.06 -26.42
C PRO A 1116 -9.10 26.38 -25.77
N TYR A 1117 -8.67 25.53 -24.84
CA TYR A 1117 -7.33 25.69 -24.27
C TYR A 1117 -6.26 25.45 -25.33
N LEU A 1118 -5.21 26.26 -25.27
CA LEU A 1118 -4.07 26.17 -26.17
C LEU A 1118 -3.14 25.02 -25.76
N THR A 1119 -2.62 24.30 -26.77
CA THR A 1119 -1.56 23.31 -26.58
C THR A 1119 -0.24 23.98 -26.18
N LYS A 1120 0.69 23.22 -25.62
CA LYS A 1120 1.94 23.72 -25.02
C LYS A 1120 2.82 24.42 -26.06
N ASP A 1121 3.21 25.66 -25.76
CA ASP A 1121 4.18 26.42 -26.52
C ASP A 1121 5.61 25.88 -26.30
N GLN A 1122 6.50 26.06 -27.29
CA GLN A 1122 7.92 25.66 -27.18
C GLN A 1122 8.63 26.28 -25.96
N LEU A 1123 8.20 27.47 -25.54
CA LEU A 1123 8.73 28.16 -24.37
C LEU A 1123 8.39 27.42 -23.07
N GLN A 1124 7.16 26.92 -22.95
CA GLN A 1124 6.71 26.17 -21.77
C GLN A 1124 7.45 24.82 -21.65
N TYR A 1125 7.89 24.24 -22.77
CA TYR A 1125 8.77 23.06 -22.74
C TYR A 1125 10.13 23.39 -22.11
N LYS A 1126 10.76 24.51 -22.51
CA LYS A 1126 12.04 24.95 -21.92
C LYS A 1126 11.89 25.30 -20.43
N ARG A 1127 10.79 25.96 -20.04
CA ARG A 1127 10.46 26.21 -18.63
C ARG A 1127 10.39 24.93 -17.81
N PHE A 1128 9.72 23.92 -18.34
CA PHE A 1128 9.63 22.61 -17.69
C PHE A 1128 11.01 21.97 -17.51
N THR A 1129 11.87 21.98 -18.54
CA THR A 1129 13.23 21.44 -18.42
C THR A 1129 14.06 22.13 -17.33
N ALA A 1130 13.91 23.45 -17.18
CA ALA A 1130 14.54 24.19 -16.09
C ALA A 1130 13.98 23.74 -14.72
N GLN A 1131 12.66 23.69 -14.57
CA GLN A 1131 11.99 23.28 -13.34
C GLN A 1131 12.33 21.83 -12.94
N SER A 1132 12.41 20.90 -13.90
CA SER A 1132 12.80 19.51 -13.64
C SER A 1132 14.24 19.38 -13.14
N ASN A 1133 15.11 20.33 -13.49
CA ASN A 1133 16.48 20.45 -12.98
C ASN A 1133 16.56 21.30 -11.70
N SER A 1134 15.41 21.59 -11.07
CA SER A 1134 15.30 22.44 -9.86
C SER A 1134 15.90 23.84 -10.03
N THR A 1135 15.76 24.44 -11.23
CA THR A 1135 16.21 25.80 -11.52
C THR A 1135 15.14 26.64 -12.24
N THR A 1136 15.32 27.95 -12.27
CA THR A 1136 14.40 28.91 -12.91
C THR A 1136 14.71 29.05 -14.39
N TYR A 1137 13.68 29.16 -15.22
CA TYR A 1137 13.87 29.49 -16.63
C TYR A 1137 14.38 30.93 -16.80
N VAL A 1138 15.34 31.12 -17.70
CA VAL A 1138 16.08 32.39 -17.82
C VAL A 1138 15.18 33.61 -18.06
N TYR A 1139 14.11 33.47 -18.84
CA TYR A 1139 13.18 34.58 -19.12
C TYR A 1139 12.19 34.87 -17.99
N ASP A 1140 12.11 34.02 -16.97
CA ASP A 1140 11.29 34.26 -15.78
C ASP A 1140 12.08 35.01 -14.68
N LEU A 1141 13.42 35.10 -14.80
CA LEU A 1141 14.29 35.83 -13.86
C LEU A 1141 13.96 37.33 -13.74
N PRO A 1142 13.71 38.09 -14.83
CA PRO A 1142 13.35 39.50 -14.71
C PRO A 1142 12.08 39.73 -13.87
N GLU A 1143 11.08 38.87 -14.01
CA GLU A 1143 9.86 38.97 -13.21
C GLU A 1143 10.15 38.66 -11.74
N MET A 1144 11.04 37.70 -11.45
CA MET A 1144 11.50 37.44 -10.08
C MET A 1144 12.17 38.68 -9.44
N PHE A 1145 13.03 39.38 -10.19
CA PHE A 1145 13.62 40.65 -9.72
C PHE A 1145 12.57 41.74 -9.49
N ARG A 1146 11.60 41.89 -10.42
CA ARG A 1146 10.48 42.82 -10.26
C ARG A 1146 9.72 42.56 -8.95
N ARG A 1147 9.46 41.30 -8.61
CA ARG A 1147 8.75 40.91 -7.39
C ARG A 1147 9.58 41.13 -6.13
N ALA A 1148 10.86 40.75 -6.14
CA ALA A 1148 11.76 41.03 -5.03
C ALA A 1148 11.85 42.53 -4.73
N LEU A 1149 11.88 43.37 -5.77
CA LEU A 1149 11.85 44.82 -5.64
C LEU A 1149 10.54 45.33 -5.01
N ILE A 1150 9.38 44.80 -5.43
CA ILE A 1150 8.07 45.15 -4.84
C ILE A 1150 8.03 44.79 -3.35
N VAL A 1151 8.52 43.60 -2.97
CA VAL A 1151 8.60 43.16 -1.57
C VAL A 1151 9.53 44.08 -0.76
N SER A 1152 10.70 44.41 -1.31
CA SER A 1152 11.65 45.32 -0.69
C SER A 1152 11.05 46.72 -0.47
N TRP A 1153 10.27 47.23 -1.43
CA TRP A 1153 9.55 48.50 -1.29
C TRP A 1153 8.48 48.43 -0.20
N LYS A 1154 7.70 47.35 -0.13
CA LYS A 1154 6.70 47.17 0.93
C LYS A 1154 7.35 47.15 2.31
N GLN A 1155 8.42 46.36 2.48
CA GLN A 1155 9.18 46.30 3.73
C GLN A 1155 9.75 47.68 4.13
N TYR A 1156 10.27 48.43 3.16
CA TYR A 1156 10.76 49.79 3.38
C TYR A 1156 9.65 50.77 3.81
N LEU A 1157 8.47 50.71 3.18
CA LEU A 1157 7.33 51.55 3.53
C LEU A 1157 6.76 51.22 4.92
N ASP A 1158 6.69 49.93 5.26
CA ASP A 1158 6.25 49.44 6.57
C ASP A 1158 7.20 49.88 7.69
N LEU A 1159 8.52 49.74 7.48
CA LEU A 1159 9.55 50.17 8.43
C LEU A 1159 9.51 51.69 8.69
N ASN A 1160 9.21 52.48 7.66
CA ASN A 1160 9.20 53.94 7.74
C ASN A 1160 7.81 54.56 8.03
N LYS A 1161 6.78 53.74 8.28
CA LYS A 1161 5.40 54.15 8.61
C LYS A 1161 4.73 55.10 7.60
N TYR A 1162 5.12 55.07 6.34
CA TYR A 1162 4.44 55.82 5.27
C TYR A 1162 3.17 55.05 4.83
N LYS A 1163 2.09 55.13 5.62
CA LYS A 1163 0.87 54.33 5.43
C LYS A 1163 0.07 54.63 4.15
N ASP A 1164 0.31 55.77 3.49
CA ASP A 1164 -0.51 56.25 2.37
C ASP A 1164 0.27 56.45 1.04
N GLN A 1165 1.56 56.08 0.96
CA GLN A 1165 2.31 56.16 -0.30
C GLN A 1165 2.26 54.83 -1.07
N ILE A 1166 1.65 54.86 -2.26
CA ILE A 1166 1.55 53.72 -3.17
C ILE A 1166 2.93 53.45 -3.78
N THR A 1167 3.35 52.19 -3.84
CA THR A 1167 4.55 51.77 -4.61
C THR A 1167 4.47 52.36 -6.02
N PRO A 1168 5.54 53.00 -6.55
CA PRO A 1168 5.44 53.60 -7.88
C PRO A 1168 5.10 52.54 -8.95
N LYS A 1169 4.26 52.91 -9.92
CA LYS A 1169 3.64 51.95 -10.85
C LYS A 1169 4.65 51.32 -11.84
N ASP A 1170 5.73 52.04 -12.14
CA ASP A 1170 6.80 51.65 -13.08
C ASP A 1170 8.17 51.56 -12.38
N ASN A 1171 8.34 50.57 -11.49
CA ASN A 1171 9.59 50.43 -10.72
C ASN A 1171 10.64 49.54 -11.39
N PHE A 1172 10.32 48.92 -12.52
CA PHE A 1172 11.17 47.90 -13.12
C PHE A 1172 10.94 47.81 -14.63
N THR A 1173 12.01 48.02 -15.39
CA THR A 1173 12.08 47.82 -16.84
C THR A 1173 13.20 46.83 -17.13
N CYS A 1174 12.94 45.88 -18.04
CA CYS A 1174 13.92 44.89 -18.48
C CYS A 1174 13.92 44.86 -20.01
N GLN A 1175 15.11 44.81 -20.60
CA GLN A 1175 15.31 44.76 -22.04
C GLN A 1175 16.29 43.63 -22.36
N GLU A 1176 15.95 42.81 -23.36
CA GLU A 1176 16.80 41.72 -23.81
C GLU A 1176 17.93 42.25 -24.69
N LEU A 1177 19.14 41.73 -24.49
CA LEU A 1177 20.33 42.10 -25.24
C LEU A 1177 20.63 41.01 -26.27
N ILE A 1178 20.50 41.33 -27.56
CA ILE A 1178 20.74 40.41 -28.68
C ILE A 1178 21.92 40.93 -29.50
N LEU A 1179 22.81 40.02 -29.91
CA LEU A 1179 23.95 40.34 -30.79
C LEU A 1179 23.44 40.60 -32.22
N ASP A 1180 23.80 41.75 -32.79
CA ASP A 1180 23.57 42.01 -34.21
C ASP A 1180 24.61 41.27 -35.07
N ASN A 1181 24.21 40.87 -36.28
CA ASN A 1181 25.02 40.07 -37.21
C ASN A 1181 26.22 40.83 -37.80
N THR A 1182 26.43 42.10 -37.45
CA THR A 1182 27.57 42.91 -37.87
C THR A 1182 28.33 43.46 -36.67
N THR A 1183 29.47 42.85 -36.36
CA THR A 1183 30.58 43.39 -35.52
C THR A 1183 30.23 43.92 -34.12
N GLN A 1184 30.31 43.02 -33.13
CA GLN A 1184 30.75 43.14 -31.72
C GLN A 1184 30.65 44.43 -30.85
N VAL A 1185 30.00 45.54 -31.22
CA VAL A 1185 29.93 46.73 -30.32
C VAL A 1185 28.55 47.37 -30.17
N ASN A 1186 27.56 47.08 -31.01
CA ASN A 1186 26.23 47.67 -30.89
C ASN A 1186 25.18 46.64 -30.44
N LEU A 1187 24.73 46.77 -29.19
CA LEU A 1187 23.56 46.07 -28.66
C LEU A 1187 22.31 46.82 -29.12
N ASN A 1188 21.48 46.21 -29.97
CA ASN A 1188 20.16 46.78 -30.28
C ASN A 1188 19.17 46.44 -29.17
N VAL A 1189 18.46 47.46 -28.69
CA VAL A 1189 17.35 47.33 -27.73
C VAL A 1189 16.10 46.93 -28.52
N SER A 1190 15.52 45.76 -28.25
CA SER A 1190 14.20 45.44 -28.77
C SER A 1190 13.15 46.34 -28.10
N SER A 1191 12.45 47.16 -28.88
CA SER A 1191 11.39 48.07 -28.40
C SER A 1191 10.02 47.40 -28.25
N SER A 1192 9.96 46.07 -28.41
CA SER A 1192 8.74 45.27 -28.27
C SER A 1192 9.08 43.97 -27.53
N PRO A 1193 8.29 43.54 -26.53
CA PRO A 1193 8.36 42.15 -26.08
C PRO A 1193 7.90 41.32 -27.27
N VAL A 1194 8.85 40.69 -27.98
CA VAL A 1194 8.53 39.88 -29.14
C VAL A 1194 7.62 38.74 -28.66
N ALA A 1195 6.37 38.75 -29.10
CA ALA A 1195 5.63 37.51 -29.31
C ALA A 1195 6.44 36.72 -30.36
N PRO A 1196 7.02 35.54 -30.04
CA PRO A 1196 7.94 34.87 -30.93
C PRO A 1196 7.16 34.15 -32.02
N THR A 1197 6.92 34.84 -33.14
CA THR A 1197 6.47 34.21 -34.37
C THR A 1197 7.68 33.87 -35.25
N SER A 1198 7.74 32.58 -35.63
CA SER A 1198 8.42 32.01 -36.80
C SER A 1198 9.84 32.50 -37.12
N ILE A 1199 10.83 31.66 -36.79
CA ILE A 1199 12.09 31.60 -37.55
C ILE A 1199 11.72 31.09 -38.97
N PRO A 1200 12.17 31.73 -40.06
CA PRO A 1200 11.94 31.22 -41.40
C PRO A 1200 12.68 29.90 -41.58
N SER A 1201 11.96 28.85 -41.98
CA SER A 1201 12.53 27.59 -42.44
C SER A 1201 13.37 27.85 -43.70
N THR A 1202 14.69 27.88 -43.57
CA THR A 1202 15.58 27.77 -44.72
C THR A 1202 15.49 26.35 -45.27
N ASN A 1203 14.74 26.22 -46.37
CA ASN A 1203 14.80 25.06 -47.25
C ASN A 1203 16.23 24.89 -47.76
N ILE A 1204 16.93 23.87 -47.29
CA ILE A 1204 18.11 23.33 -47.97
C ILE A 1204 17.59 22.61 -49.21
N THR A 1205 17.55 23.33 -50.33
CA THR A 1205 17.44 22.73 -51.66
C THR A 1205 18.85 22.58 -52.20
N SER A 1206 19.22 21.32 -52.42
CA SER A 1206 20.40 20.93 -53.18
C SER A 1206 20.21 21.35 -54.64
N THR A 1207 20.89 22.40 -55.08
CA THR A 1207 21.13 22.62 -56.51
C THR A 1207 22.56 23.08 -56.73
N SER A 1208 23.29 22.22 -57.44
CA SER A 1208 24.54 22.49 -58.13
C SER A 1208 24.37 23.56 -59.21
N SER A 1209 25.19 24.62 -59.20
CA SER A 1209 25.83 25.18 -60.41
C SER A 1209 26.60 26.49 -60.13
N ASN A 1210 27.90 26.45 -60.39
CA ASN A 1210 28.75 27.43 -61.07
C ASN A 1210 28.53 28.97 -60.92
N ALA A 1211 29.66 29.60 -60.55
CA ALA A 1211 30.32 30.72 -61.24
C ALA A 1211 30.02 32.18 -60.86
N THR A 1212 31.11 32.81 -60.42
CA THR A 1212 31.68 34.13 -60.82
C THR A 1212 31.05 35.46 -60.36
N SER A 1213 31.93 36.21 -59.68
CA SER A 1213 32.28 37.62 -59.87
C SER A 1213 31.33 38.75 -59.42
N ALA A 1214 31.84 39.49 -58.43
CA ALA A 1214 32.15 40.92 -58.47
C ALA A 1214 31.04 41.99 -58.28
N SER A 1215 31.39 42.88 -57.34
CA SER A 1215 31.33 44.35 -57.37
C SER A 1215 30.03 45.11 -57.08
N LEU A 1216 30.13 45.94 -56.02
CA LEU A 1216 29.77 47.36 -55.94
C LEU A 1216 28.30 47.75 -56.17
N GLN A 1217 27.57 48.08 -55.10
CA GLN A 1217 27.49 49.44 -54.53
C GLN A 1217 26.81 49.41 -53.16
#